data_AF-A0A7K2E270-F1
#
_entry.id   AF-A0A7K2E270-F1
#
_cell.length_a   1.000
_cell.length_b   1.000
_cell.length_c   1.000
_cell.angle_alpha   90.00
_cell.angle_beta   90.00
_cell.angle_gamma   90.00
#
_symmetry.space_group_name_H-M   'P 1'
#
loop_
_entity.id
_entity.type
_entity.pdbx_description
1 polymer ?
#
loop_
_entity_poly.entity_id
_entity_poly.type
_entity_poly.pdbx_seq_one_letter_code
_entity_poly.pdbx_strand_id
1 'polypeptide(L)'
;MSSMWHQLEPLLPQVSKPARYIGAEDGMRVPRHAPGVVSWLLTYPDTYEIGLPNQGLQILYEILNERPDAAAERAYAPWGDLEALMRAEGLPLFSLDTHRPAPLFDVIAFNLSAELVYTNVLNCIDLAGVAVRAASRSDSDPLIGAGGHCTYNPEPLADFLDFAVLGDGEEAVGDITAVLADWKASGRPGGRNGVLRALARVPGTYVPSMYEVTYDGARLVAVEPRHPDVPAVVEKRTVADLADWPYPKQQLVPLTEVVHDRLNVEVFRGCTRGCRFCQAGMITRPVRERPAEQVRTMVAEGLRRTGYDEVALTSLSTADFSGIERVVADTVDDAGCSQVSVSLPSLRVDAFTVGLAAQIQRARRTGLTFAPEAGTWRMRQVINKLITNDDLYSAVESAYSQGWRRMKLYFLTGLPTETDPDTLAIAELARNCVALGRAHTRSPSVTVSVGGFVPKPFTPFQWFGQNTLVELRRKVGLLRDDLRRTKGVQLKWHDPAASLAEGLASRGDRRVGDVIEHVWRHGGTFQEWSEHFDLDRWQSAAEACGVDIDAYVHRHRTFDEVLPWDHLSAGLHKDFLWQDWRDALDEVGLEDCRWTPCYDCGACTGYGVEHVVASAVPPAGGSQGTGVDLSRGAEIPVRLLERPLVGAAR
;
A
#
# COMPACT_ATOMS: atom_id res chain seq x y z
N MET A 1 -13.08 32.98 -9.12
CA MET A 1 -12.65 31.82 -8.33
C MET A 1 -12.18 32.33 -6.99
N SER A 2 -12.52 31.65 -5.90
CA SER A 2 -12.17 32.03 -4.52
C SER A 2 -10.75 31.54 -4.17
N SER A 3 -9.74 32.04 -4.87
CA SER A 3 -8.34 31.71 -4.60
C SER A 3 -7.82 32.52 -3.42
N MET A 4 -7.04 31.89 -2.54
CA MET A 4 -6.35 32.55 -1.43
C MET A 4 -4.88 32.87 -1.74
N TRP A 5 -4.46 32.78 -3.00
CA TRP A 5 -3.06 32.99 -3.41
C TRP A 5 -2.45 34.29 -2.86
N HIS A 6 -3.18 35.41 -2.92
CA HIS A 6 -2.69 36.71 -2.42
C HIS A 6 -2.38 36.73 -0.92
N GLN A 7 -2.97 35.81 -0.14
CA GLN A 7 -2.68 35.65 1.28
C GLN A 7 -1.56 34.63 1.52
N LEU A 8 -1.47 33.60 0.68
CA LEU A 8 -0.45 32.55 0.77
C LEU A 8 0.93 33.02 0.27
N GLU A 9 0.98 33.70 -0.86
CA GLU A 9 2.22 34.12 -1.53
C GLU A 9 3.20 34.88 -0.61
N PRO A 10 2.76 35.84 0.24
CA PRO A 10 3.65 36.51 1.19
C PRO A 10 4.27 35.59 2.26
N LEU A 11 3.69 34.40 2.50
CA LEU A 11 4.19 33.43 3.48
C LEU A 11 5.27 32.52 2.88
N LEU A 12 5.26 32.30 1.57
CA LEU A 12 6.17 31.37 0.89
C LEU A 12 7.67 31.69 1.10
N PRO A 13 8.13 32.96 1.13
CA PRO A 13 9.53 33.27 1.43
C PRO A 13 9.99 32.89 2.84
N GLN A 14 9.06 32.56 3.74
CA GLN A 14 9.32 32.26 5.16
C GLN A 14 9.41 30.76 5.45
N VAL A 15 9.17 29.89 4.46
CA VAL A 15 9.16 28.43 4.63
C VAL A 15 10.33 27.77 3.92
N SER A 16 10.70 26.58 4.36
CA SER A 16 11.89 25.85 3.92
C SER A 16 11.86 25.42 2.44
N LYS A 17 10.70 24.99 1.92
CA LYS A 17 10.52 24.57 0.53
C LYS A 17 9.26 25.18 -0.09
N PRO A 18 9.27 26.45 -0.51
CA PRO A 18 8.08 27.13 -1.04
C PRO A 18 7.51 26.50 -2.31
N ALA A 19 8.36 25.91 -3.15
CA ALA A 19 7.97 25.34 -4.44
C ALA A 19 6.84 24.30 -4.35
N ARG A 20 6.71 23.62 -3.22
CA ARG A 20 5.68 22.60 -3.00
C ARG A 20 4.25 23.15 -2.85
N TYR A 21 4.10 24.47 -2.73
CA TYR A 21 2.83 25.15 -2.46
C TYR A 21 2.37 26.04 -3.63
N ILE A 22 3.15 26.12 -4.71
CA ILE A 22 2.90 27.04 -5.83
C ILE A 22 1.80 26.51 -6.77
N GLY A 23 1.74 25.20 -7.00
CA GLY A 23 0.88 24.61 -8.05
C GLY A 23 1.43 24.86 -9.45
N ALA A 24 0.57 24.83 -10.47
CA ALA A 24 0.93 25.02 -11.88
C ALA A 24 1.87 23.94 -12.46
N GLU A 25 1.73 22.70 -12.00
CA GLU A 25 2.38 21.55 -12.62
C GLU A 25 1.96 21.37 -14.08
N ASP A 26 2.89 20.89 -14.91
CA ASP A 26 2.51 20.49 -16.26
C ASP A 26 1.60 19.24 -16.20
N GLY A 27 0.62 19.18 -17.08
CA GLY A 27 -0.49 18.22 -17.02
C GLY A 27 -1.62 18.60 -16.06
N MET A 28 -1.49 19.67 -15.26
CA MET A 28 -2.58 20.17 -14.42
C MET A 28 -3.76 20.62 -15.28
N ARG A 29 -4.97 20.21 -14.89
CA ARG A 29 -6.20 20.61 -15.56
C ARG A 29 -6.82 21.79 -14.83
N VAL A 30 -7.29 22.78 -15.57
CA VAL A 30 -8.02 23.91 -14.99
C VAL A 30 -9.40 23.41 -14.53
N PRO A 31 -9.68 23.35 -13.22
CA PRO A 31 -10.93 22.79 -12.71
C PRO A 31 -12.11 23.72 -13.02
N ARG A 32 -13.28 23.13 -13.34
CA ARG A 32 -14.51 23.87 -13.66
C ARG A 32 -15.52 23.78 -12.52
N HIS A 33 -15.32 24.60 -11.49
CA HIS A 33 -16.27 24.70 -10.39
C HIS A 33 -17.56 25.41 -10.80
N ALA A 34 -18.71 24.82 -10.48
CA ALA A 34 -20.03 25.40 -10.65
C ALA A 34 -21.02 24.81 -9.63
N PRO A 35 -22.18 25.46 -9.35
CA PRO A 35 -23.12 24.98 -8.33
C PRO A 35 -23.59 23.53 -8.50
N GLY A 36 -23.75 23.06 -9.75
CA GLY A 36 -24.17 21.69 -10.08
C GLY A 36 -23.02 20.68 -10.22
N VAL A 37 -21.77 21.12 -10.06
CA VAL A 37 -20.59 20.26 -10.15
C VAL A 37 -20.20 19.80 -8.75
N VAL A 38 -19.87 18.51 -8.60
CA VAL A 38 -19.33 17.96 -7.35
C VAL A 38 -17.85 18.26 -7.29
N SER A 39 -17.45 19.02 -6.27
CA SER A 39 -16.07 19.45 -6.07
C SER A 39 -15.35 18.52 -5.09
N TRP A 40 -14.25 17.93 -5.57
CA TRP A 40 -13.40 17.00 -4.82
C TRP A 40 -12.04 17.63 -4.52
N LEU A 41 -11.63 17.56 -3.26
CA LEU A 41 -10.26 17.81 -2.83
C LEU A 41 -9.59 16.47 -2.52
N LEU A 42 -8.77 15.99 -3.46
CA LEU A 42 -8.01 14.75 -3.34
C LEU A 42 -6.72 15.03 -2.57
N THR A 43 -6.67 14.56 -1.33
CA THR A 43 -5.60 14.88 -0.37
C THR A 43 -4.70 13.67 -0.14
N TYR A 44 -3.39 13.86 -0.25
CA TYR A 44 -2.43 12.92 0.33
C TYR A 44 -2.04 13.42 1.72
N PRO A 45 -2.21 12.65 2.81
CA PRO A 45 -1.93 13.08 4.18
C PRO A 45 -0.44 13.09 4.53
N ASP A 46 0.40 13.51 3.58
CA ASP A 46 1.83 13.75 3.75
C ASP A 46 2.24 14.89 2.79
N THR A 47 3.51 15.26 2.83
CA THR A 47 4.12 16.27 1.98
C THR A 47 3.96 15.98 0.49
N TYR A 48 3.99 17.05 -0.29
CA TYR A 48 3.95 17.03 -1.76
C TYR A 48 4.92 16.02 -2.39
N GLU A 49 6.16 15.97 -1.90
CA GLU A 49 7.20 15.11 -2.47
C GLU A 49 6.90 13.62 -2.35
N ILE A 50 6.08 13.24 -1.35
CA ILE A 50 5.60 11.88 -1.14
C ILE A 50 4.29 11.65 -1.90
N GLY A 51 3.38 12.62 -1.86
CA GLY A 51 2.02 12.46 -2.36
C GLY A 51 1.89 12.58 -3.88
N LEU A 52 2.63 13.47 -4.55
CA LEU A 52 2.45 13.69 -6.00
C LEU A 52 2.70 12.44 -6.84
N PRO A 53 3.72 11.60 -6.56
CA PRO A 53 3.94 10.37 -7.32
C PRO A 53 2.90 9.26 -7.06
N ASN A 54 1.90 9.49 -6.20
CA ASN A 54 0.84 8.51 -5.95
C ASN A 54 -0.04 8.35 -7.19
N GLN A 55 0.17 7.25 -7.92
CA GLN A 55 -0.52 6.99 -9.18
C GLN A 55 -2.04 6.87 -9.03
N GLY A 56 -2.52 6.31 -7.90
CA GLY A 56 -3.94 6.23 -7.61
C GLY A 56 -4.60 7.61 -7.55
N LEU A 57 -3.98 8.57 -6.87
CA LEU A 57 -4.47 9.96 -6.84
C LEU A 57 -4.48 10.62 -8.22
N GLN A 58 -3.46 10.37 -9.05
CA GLN A 58 -3.42 10.93 -10.41
C GLN A 58 -4.52 10.34 -11.31
N ILE A 59 -4.76 9.03 -11.22
CA ILE A 59 -5.84 8.35 -11.93
C ILE A 59 -7.20 8.96 -11.54
N LEU A 60 -7.48 9.08 -10.24
CA LEU A 60 -8.76 9.63 -9.76
C LEU A 60 -8.93 11.11 -10.12
N TYR A 61 -7.85 11.90 -10.02
CA TYR A 61 -7.84 13.31 -10.43
C TYR A 61 -8.21 13.47 -11.90
N GLU A 62 -7.65 12.63 -12.77
CA GLU A 62 -7.92 12.70 -14.21
C GLU A 62 -9.35 12.26 -14.53
N ILE A 63 -9.79 11.11 -13.99
CA ILE A 63 -11.16 10.59 -14.17
C ILE A 63 -12.19 11.65 -13.77
N LEU A 64 -12.07 12.23 -12.58
CA LEU A 64 -13.01 13.24 -12.09
C LEU A 64 -13.04 14.48 -12.98
N ASN A 65 -11.88 14.97 -13.43
CA ASN A 65 -11.82 16.16 -14.27
C ASN A 65 -12.22 15.91 -15.73
N GLU A 66 -12.30 14.66 -16.20
CA GLU A 66 -12.88 14.31 -17.51
C GLU A 66 -14.42 14.33 -17.51
N ARG A 67 -15.03 14.30 -16.33
CA ARG A 67 -16.49 14.32 -16.21
C ARG A 67 -17.05 15.74 -16.28
N PRO A 68 -18.25 15.93 -16.84
CA PRO A 68 -18.92 17.23 -16.86
C PRO A 68 -19.56 17.62 -15.53
N ASP A 69 -19.78 16.66 -14.63
CA ASP A 69 -20.46 16.82 -13.33
C ASP A 69 -19.51 16.85 -12.13
N ALA A 70 -18.19 16.81 -12.35
CA ALA A 70 -17.19 16.86 -11.29
C ALA A 70 -16.03 17.83 -11.58
N ALA A 71 -15.39 18.29 -10.52
CA ALA A 71 -14.13 19.03 -10.56
C ALA A 71 -13.24 18.54 -9.42
N ALA A 72 -12.02 18.09 -9.73
CA ALA A 72 -11.07 17.63 -8.74
C ALA A 72 -9.86 18.54 -8.68
N GLU A 73 -9.42 18.83 -7.45
CA GLU A 73 -8.14 19.46 -7.16
C GLU A 73 -7.39 18.63 -6.11
N ARG A 74 -6.09 18.87 -5.97
CA ARG A 74 -5.18 18.10 -5.11
C ARG A 74 -4.80 18.91 -3.88
N ALA A 75 -4.55 18.23 -2.76
CA ALA A 75 -3.93 18.83 -1.58
C ALA A 75 -2.92 17.87 -0.94
N TYR A 76 -2.03 18.44 -0.14
CA TYR A 76 -0.99 17.73 0.59
C TYR A 76 -0.93 18.30 2.00
N ALA A 77 -0.46 17.51 2.97
CA ALA A 77 -0.25 18.01 4.32
C ALA A 77 0.83 19.11 4.29
N PRO A 78 0.55 20.34 4.75
CA PRO A 78 1.57 21.38 4.83
C PRO A 78 2.63 20.98 5.84
N TRP A 79 3.89 21.27 5.52
CA TRP A 79 4.97 21.06 6.48
C TRP A 79 4.83 21.99 7.68
N GLY A 80 5.45 21.64 8.81
CA GLY A 80 5.22 22.32 10.08
C GLY A 80 5.53 23.82 10.07
N ASP A 81 6.44 24.28 9.20
CA ASP A 81 6.74 25.70 9.03
C ASP A 81 5.60 26.49 8.35
N LEU A 82 5.05 25.98 7.25
CA LEU A 82 3.90 26.61 6.60
C LEU A 82 2.65 26.47 7.46
N GLU A 83 2.41 25.30 8.07
CA GLU A 83 1.24 25.10 8.93
C GLU A 83 1.18 26.15 10.05
N ALA A 84 2.31 26.40 10.73
CA ALA A 84 2.39 27.41 11.78
C ALA A 84 1.99 28.81 11.28
N LEU A 85 2.45 29.20 10.09
CA LEU A 85 2.10 30.48 9.46
C LEU A 85 0.62 30.51 9.05
N MET A 86 0.10 29.42 8.48
CA MET A 86 -1.31 29.30 8.10
C MET A 86 -2.22 29.48 9.32
N ARG A 87 -1.91 28.81 10.43
CA ARG A 87 -2.67 28.95 11.67
C ARG A 87 -2.59 30.36 12.26
N ALA A 88 -1.41 31.01 12.20
CA ALA A 88 -1.24 32.38 12.66
C ALA A 88 -2.05 33.41 11.85
N GLU A 89 -2.14 33.20 10.53
CA GLU A 89 -2.86 34.09 9.60
C GLU A 89 -4.32 33.68 9.34
N GLY A 90 -4.80 32.60 9.99
CA GLY A 90 -6.16 32.08 9.81
C GLY A 90 -6.43 31.54 8.41
N LEU A 91 -5.41 31.00 7.74
CA LEU A 91 -5.52 30.39 6.42
C LEU A 91 -5.91 28.92 6.55
N PRO A 92 -7.03 28.49 5.93
CA PRO A 92 -7.41 27.09 5.96
C PRO A 92 -6.52 26.24 5.05
N LEU A 93 -6.63 24.91 5.17
CA LEU A 93 -6.14 23.98 4.15
C LEU A 93 -6.66 24.41 2.77
N PHE A 94 -5.86 24.22 1.73
CA PHE A 94 -6.17 24.68 0.38
C PHE A 94 -5.78 23.65 -0.68
N SER A 95 -6.39 23.77 -1.85
CA SER A 95 -5.99 23.01 -3.03
C SER A 95 -4.74 23.58 -3.68
N LEU A 96 -3.83 22.73 -4.12
CA LEU A 96 -2.61 23.15 -4.79
C LEU A 96 -2.90 23.77 -6.18
N ASP A 97 -3.89 23.25 -6.90
CA ASP A 97 -4.14 23.61 -8.30
C ASP A 97 -4.61 25.08 -8.47
N THR A 98 -5.46 25.58 -7.57
CA THR A 98 -6.00 26.96 -7.64
C THR A 98 -5.99 27.74 -6.32
N HIS A 99 -5.41 27.16 -5.27
CA HIS A 99 -5.41 27.72 -3.91
C HIS A 99 -6.84 27.99 -3.42
N ARG A 100 -7.77 27.09 -3.75
CA ARG A 100 -9.15 27.15 -3.26
C ARG A 100 -9.17 26.63 -1.82
N PRO A 101 -9.78 27.36 -0.87
CA PRO A 101 -9.98 26.86 0.49
C PRO A 101 -10.73 25.52 0.52
N ALA A 102 -10.19 24.56 1.28
CA ALA A 102 -10.74 23.21 1.48
C ALA A 102 -12.21 23.17 1.95
N PRO A 103 -12.69 24.04 2.87
CA PRO A 103 -14.10 24.00 3.27
C PRO A 103 -15.10 24.42 2.18
N LEU A 104 -14.63 24.86 1.00
CA LEU A 104 -15.47 25.18 -0.16
C LEU A 104 -15.66 24.01 -1.13
N PHE A 105 -15.13 22.84 -0.82
CA PHE A 105 -15.33 21.60 -1.58
C PHE A 105 -16.54 20.83 -1.04
N ASP A 106 -17.11 19.94 -1.85
CA ASP A 106 -18.16 19.01 -1.40
C ASP A 106 -17.53 17.80 -0.69
N VAL A 107 -16.32 17.40 -1.09
CA VAL A 107 -15.59 16.25 -0.55
C VAL A 107 -14.13 16.60 -0.31
N ILE A 108 -13.58 16.21 0.84
CA ILE A 108 -12.14 16.10 1.09
C ILE A 108 -11.83 14.61 1.24
N ALA A 109 -11.12 14.02 0.27
CA ALA A 109 -10.86 12.58 0.22
C ALA A 109 -9.37 12.28 0.41
N PHE A 110 -9.04 11.38 1.34
CA PHE A 110 -7.66 11.04 1.68
C PHE A 110 -7.22 9.71 1.06
N ASN A 111 -6.01 9.65 0.49
CA ASN A 111 -5.37 8.38 0.14
C ASN A 111 -4.48 7.89 1.30
N LEU A 112 -4.84 6.76 1.90
CA LEU A 112 -4.19 6.18 3.06
C LEU A 112 -3.28 5.00 2.63
N SER A 113 -2.00 5.30 2.46
CA SER A 113 -0.98 4.32 2.07
C SER A 113 -0.19 3.72 3.25
N ALA A 114 -0.19 4.37 4.41
CA ALA A 114 0.44 3.92 5.66
C ALA A 114 -0.41 4.36 6.86
N GLU A 115 -0.28 3.70 8.02
CA GLU A 115 -1.10 4.02 9.19
C GLU A 115 -0.59 5.21 10.03
N LEU A 116 0.72 5.50 10.04
CA LEU A 116 1.24 6.61 10.86
C LEU A 116 0.92 8.00 10.31
N VAL A 117 0.35 8.08 9.10
CA VAL A 117 -0.17 9.35 8.54
C VAL A 117 -1.56 9.70 9.08
N TYR A 118 -2.18 8.85 9.91
CA TYR A 118 -3.52 9.09 10.44
C TYR A 118 -3.60 10.39 11.24
N THR A 119 -2.55 10.77 11.98
CA THR A 119 -2.55 12.07 12.68
C THR A 119 -2.50 13.26 11.72
N ASN A 120 -1.89 13.11 10.54
CA ASN A 120 -1.94 14.12 9.48
C ASN A 120 -3.34 14.24 8.87
N VAL A 121 -4.11 13.16 8.78
CA VAL A 121 -5.52 13.21 8.35
C VAL A 121 -6.32 14.13 9.28
N LEU A 122 -6.22 13.90 10.59
CA LEU A 122 -6.89 14.74 11.60
C LEU A 122 -6.43 16.20 11.51
N ASN A 123 -5.12 16.41 11.34
CA ASN A 123 -4.54 17.74 11.18
C ASN A 123 -5.07 18.48 9.95
N CYS A 124 -5.17 17.80 8.81
CA CYS A 124 -5.72 18.37 7.58
C CYS A 124 -7.21 18.71 7.71
N ILE A 125 -8.00 17.88 8.40
CA ILE A 125 -9.43 18.15 8.65
C ILE A 125 -9.58 19.40 9.54
N ASP A 126 -8.81 19.48 10.62
CA ASP A 126 -8.80 20.63 11.53
C ASP A 126 -8.34 21.91 10.83
N LEU A 127 -7.26 21.84 10.05
CA LEU A 127 -6.74 22.98 9.29
C LEU A 127 -7.71 23.41 8.18
N ALA A 128 -8.56 22.51 7.66
CA ALA A 128 -9.65 22.87 6.76
C ALA A 128 -10.79 23.63 7.47
N GLY A 129 -10.75 23.79 8.79
CA GLY A 129 -11.83 24.39 9.57
C GLY A 129 -13.06 23.49 9.70
N VAL A 130 -12.90 22.18 9.49
CA VAL A 130 -13.97 21.19 9.57
C VAL A 130 -13.87 20.47 10.91
N ALA A 131 -15.01 20.15 11.53
CA ALA A 131 -15.00 19.39 12.77
C ALA A 131 -14.31 18.02 12.56
N VAL A 132 -13.30 17.73 13.38
CA VAL A 132 -12.50 16.51 13.27
C VAL A 132 -13.34 15.25 13.47
N ARG A 133 -14.22 15.22 14.47
CA ARG A 133 -15.18 14.12 14.68
C ARG A 133 -16.37 14.27 13.73
N ALA A 134 -16.69 13.19 13.02
CA ALA A 134 -17.79 13.15 12.05
C ALA A 134 -19.15 13.50 12.67
N ALA A 135 -19.39 13.08 13.92
CA ALA A 135 -20.61 13.36 14.65
C ALA A 135 -20.85 14.86 14.95
N SER A 136 -19.80 15.68 14.89
CA SER A 136 -19.87 17.13 15.13
C SER A 136 -20.00 17.95 13.83
N ARG A 137 -20.09 17.30 12.67
CA ARG A 137 -20.22 17.96 11.37
C ARG A 137 -21.68 18.28 11.06
N SER A 138 -21.88 19.42 10.41
CA SER A 138 -23.14 19.92 9.89
C SER A 138 -23.42 19.43 8.46
N ASP A 139 -24.62 19.73 7.96
CA ASP A 139 -25.01 19.49 6.56
C ASP A 139 -24.25 20.40 5.56
N SER A 140 -23.59 21.46 6.04
CA SER A 140 -22.79 22.37 5.21
C SER A 140 -21.32 21.99 5.12
N ASP A 141 -20.81 21.16 6.02
CA ASP A 141 -19.41 20.75 6.02
C ASP A 141 -19.13 19.76 4.87
N PRO A 142 -17.94 19.78 4.25
CA PRO A 142 -17.55 18.77 3.27
C PRO A 142 -17.65 17.36 3.85
N LEU A 143 -17.92 16.38 2.99
CA LEU A 143 -17.77 14.97 3.36
C LEU A 143 -16.28 14.61 3.41
N ILE A 144 -15.88 13.89 4.45
CA ILE A 144 -14.52 13.38 4.61
C ILE A 144 -14.46 11.92 4.15
N GLY A 145 -13.84 11.69 3.01
CA GLY A 145 -13.65 10.35 2.43
C GLY A 145 -12.25 9.80 2.67
N ALA A 146 -12.08 8.49 2.57
CA ALA A 146 -10.76 7.85 2.48
C ALA A 146 -10.73 6.70 1.47
N GLY A 147 -9.57 6.43 0.90
CA GLY A 147 -9.26 5.27 0.04
C GLY A 147 -7.82 4.81 0.27
N GLY A 148 -7.36 3.81 -0.48
CA GLY A 148 -6.00 3.27 -0.37
C GLY A 148 -5.91 2.02 0.51
N HIS A 149 -4.73 1.41 0.63
CA HIS A 149 -4.59 0.09 1.26
C HIS A 149 -4.96 0.06 2.74
N CYS A 150 -4.83 1.17 3.46
CA CYS A 150 -5.18 1.19 4.88
C CYS A 150 -6.69 1.19 5.14
N THR A 151 -7.55 1.43 4.13
CA THR A 151 -9.02 1.35 4.33
C THR A 151 -9.54 -0.07 4.51
N TYR A 152 -8.68 -1.09 4.34
CA TYR A 152 -8.99 -2.46 4.72
C TYR A 152 -8.98 -2.70 6.25
N ASN A 153 -8.66 -1.70 7.05
CA ASN A 153 -9.15 -1.57 8.42
C ASN A 153 -9.42 -0.08 8.72
N PRO A 154 -10.63 0.42 8.43
CA PRO A 154 -10.97 1.82 8.63
C PRO A 154 -11.42 2.13 10.05
N GLU A 155 -11.63 1.12 10.91
CA GLU A 155 -12.16 1.30 12.27
C GLU A 155 -11.36 2.27 13.15
N PRO A 156 -10.02 2.27 13.16
CA PRO A 156 -9.24 3.28 13.88
C PRO A 156 -9.53 4.73 13.45
N LEU A 157 -10.08 4.94 12.25
CA LEU A 157 -10.47 6.24 11.73
C LEU A 157 -11.99 6.45 11.62
N ALA A 158 -12.81 5.47 12.03
CA ALA A 158 -14.24 5.45 11.78
C ALA A 158 -14.97 6.70 12.30
N ASP A 159 -14.56 7.25 13.45
CA ASP A 159 -15.19 8.44 14.02
C ASP A 159 -14.78 9.77 13.35
N PHE A 160 -13.83 9.73 12.40
CA PHE A 160 -13.35 10.89 11.65
C PHE A 160 -13.73 10.82 10.17
N LEU A 161 -14.18 9.69 9.67
CA LEU A 161 -14.54 9.50 8.26
C LEU A 161 -16.06 9.50 8.08
N ASP A 162 -16.51 10.16 7.01
CA ASP A 162 -17.88 10.03 6.53
C ASP A 162 -18.05 8.76 5.69
N PHE A 163 -17.04 8.43 4.88
CA PHE A 163 -17.00 7.17 4.14
C PHE A 163 -15.56 6.71 3.85
N ALA A 164 -15.38 5.43 3.61
CA ALA A 164 -14.14 4.82 3.16
C ALA A 164 -14.41 3.91 1.95
N VAL A 165 -13.55 3.97 0.94
CA VAL A 165 -13.63 3.16 -0.28
C VAL A 165 -12.60 2.03 -0.20
N LEU A 166 -13.07 0.81 -0.49
CA LEU A 166 -12.28 -0.41 -0.52
C LEU A 166 -11.98 -0.81 -1.97
N GLY A 167 -10.71 -1.10 -2.26
CA GLY A 167 -10.29 -1.60 -3.57
C GLY A 167 -10.10 -0.50 -4.61
N ASP A 168 -10.42 -0.83 -5.85
CA ASP A 168 -10.17 0.03 -7.02
C ASP A 168 -11.14 1.23 -7.03
N GLY A 169 -10.61 2.43 -7.28
CA GLY A 169 -11.36 3.69 -7.13
C GLY A 169 -11.97 4.23 -8.42
N GLU A 170 -11.56 3.67 -9.56
CA GLU A 170 -11.88 4.14 -10.91
C GLU A 170 -13.39 4.25 -11.16
N GLU A 171 -14.15 3.21 -10.82
CA GLU A 171 -15.61 3.21 -10.90
C GLU A 171 -16.25 3.90 -9.69
N ALA A 172 -15.74 3.61 -8.49
CA ALA A 172 -16.31 4.06 -7.23
C ALA A 172 -16.43 5.59 -7.14
N VAL A 173 -15.41 6.31 -7.62
CA VAL A 173 -15.42 7.78 -7.60
C VAL A 173 -16.51 8.37 -8.49
N GLY A 174 -16.85 7.70 -9.59
CA GLY A 174 -17.94 8.09 -10.49
C GLY A 174 -19.31 7.84 -9.87
N ASP A 175 -19.51 6.69 -9.24
CA ASP A 175 -20.76 6.35 -8.55
C ASP A 175 -21.03 7.28 -7.36
N ILE A 176 -20.01 7.56 -6.55
CA ILE A 176 -20.10 8.50 -5.43
C ILE A 176 -20.42 9.91 -5.92
N THR A 177 -19.78 10.34 -7.02
CA THR A 177 -20.07 11.63 -7.66
C THR A 177 -21.53 11.72 -8.09
N ALA A 178 -22.08 10.67 -8.71
CA ALA A 178 -23.49 10.64 -9.12
C ALA A 178 -24.43 10.78 -7.92
N VAL A 179 -24.19 10.05 -6.83
CA VAL A 179 -24.97 10.15 -5.59
C VAL A 179 -24.94 11.57 -5.01
N LEU A 180 -23.76 12.20 -4.99
CA LEU A 180 -23.60 13.57 -4.49
C LEU A 180 -24.28 14.61 -5.38
N ALA A 181 -24.15 14.46 -6.70
CA ALA A 181 -24.79 15.34 -7.67
C ALA A 181 -26.32 15.27 -7.53
N ASP A 182 -26.90 14.07 -7.47
CA ASP A 182 -28.33 13.86 -7.29
C ASP A 182 -28.83 14.40 -5.94
N TRP A 183 -28.09 14.15 -4.86
CA TRP A 183 -28.42 14.69 -3.54
C TRP A 183 -28.42 16.22 -3.53
N LYS A 184 -27.43 16.87 -4.16
CA LYS A 184 -27.38 18.33 -4.30
C LYS A 184 -28.56 18.85 -5.14
N ALA A 185 -28.81 18.23 -6.29
CA ALA A 185 -29.86 18.65 -7.24
C ALA A 185 -31.28 18.50 -6.66
N SER A 186 -31.49 17.50 -5.81
CA SER A 186 -32.77 17.24 -5.14
C SER A 186 -32.99 18.05 -3.86
N GLY A 187 -32.10 19.01 -3.55
CA GLY A 187 -32.24 19.88 -2.37
C GLY A 187 -31.80 19.22 -1.06
N ARG A 188 -30.83 18.31 -1.12
CA ARG A 188 -30.19 17.61 0.01
C ARG A 188 -31.19 16.84 0.90
N PRO A 189 -31.98 15.90 0.32
CA PRO A 189 -32.97 15.15 1.06
C PRO A 189 -32.34 14.38 2.22
N GLY A 190 -32.93 14.50 3.42
CA GLY A 190 -32.43 13.85 4.64
C GLY A 190 -31.11 14.40 5.17
N GLY A 191 -30.63 15.54 4.67
CA GLY A 191 -29.37 16.16 5.09
C GLY A 191 -28.16 15.24 4.87
N ARG A 192 -27.13 15.39 5.71
CA ARG A 192 -25.91 14.58 5.68
C ARG A 192 -26.21 13.10 5.85
N ASN A 193 -27.07 12.73 6.82
CA ASN A 193 -27.43 11.33 7.03
C ASN A 193 -28.11 10.69 5.81
N GLY A 194 -28.91 11.47 5.07
CA GLY A 194 -29.55 11.02 3.83
C GLY A 194 -28.53 10.62 2.76
N VAL A 195 -27.51 11.46 2.51
CA VAL A 195 -26.45 11.13 1.55
C VAL A 195 -25.56 10.00 2.04
N LEU A 196 -25.23 9.95 3.34
CA LEU A 196 -24.41 8.86 3.90
C LEU A 196 -25.10 7.49 3.76
N ARG A 197 -26.41 7.40 3.98
CA ARG A 197 -27.17 6.16 3.74
C ARG A 197 -27.23 5.80 2.26
N ALA A 198 -27.28 6.79 1.37
CA ALA A 198 -27.22 6.55 -0.08
C ALA A 198 -25.83 6.03 -0.51
N LEU A 199 -24.76 6.61 0.03
CA LEU A 199 -23.37 6.18 -0.21
C LEU A 199 -23.11 4.76 0.31
N ALA A 200 -23.71 4.36 1.42
CA ALA A 200 -23.58 3.01 1.97
C ALA A 200 -24.12 1.91 1.04
N ARG A 201 -24.89 2.28 0.00
CA ARG A 201 -25.38 1.36 -1.03
C ARG A 201 -24.50 1.33 -2.27
N VAL A 202 -23.51 2.21 -2.37
CA VAL A 202 -22.51 2.18 -3.44
C VAL A 202 -21.53 1.04 -3.13
N PRO A 203 -21.40 0.01 -3.99
CA PRO A 203 -20.47 -1.07 -3.72
C PRO A 203 -19.04 -0.54 -3.46
N GLY A 204 -18.28 -1.21 -2.59
CA GLY A 204 -16.97 -0.73 -2.12
C GLY A 204 -16.99 0.39 -1.08
N THR A 205 -18.15 0.98 -0.76
CA THR A 205 -18.22 2.15 0.12
C THR A 205 -18.69 1.75 1.52
N TYR A 206 -17.77 1.81 2.48
CA TYR A 206 -18.06 1.68 3.90
C TYR A 206 -18.41 3.04 4.49
N VAL A 207 -19.50 3.13 5.26
CA VAL A 207 -19.97 4.37 5.90
C VAL A 207 -20.06 4.12 7.41
N PRO A 208 -19.07 4.56 8.22
CA PRO A 208 -18.96 4.14 9.62
C PRO A 208 -20.17 4.43 10.50
N SER A 209 -20.87 5.54 10.22
CA SER A 209 -22.07 5.95 10.96
C SER A 209 -23.27 5.03 10.71
N MET A 210 -23.23 4.19 9.68
CA MET A 210 -24.26 3.21 9.36
C MET A 210 -24.10 1.89 10.08
N TYR A 211 -23.07 1.74 10.93
CA TYR A 211 -22.79 0.53 11.69
C TYR A 211 -22.78 0.81 13.20
N GLU A 212 -23.24 -0.17 13.97
CA GLU A 212 -23.19 -0.21 15.43
C GLU A 212 -22.10 -1.20 15.86
N VAL A 213 -21.34 -0.82 16.88
CA VAL A 213 -20.23 -1.64 17.37
C VAL A 213 -20.53 -2.11 18.79
N THR A 214 -20.58 -3.42 18.98
CA THR A 214 -20.89 -4.02 20.28
C THR A 214 -19.62 -4.57 20.93
N TYR A 215 -19.39 -4.20 22.19
CA TYR A 215 -18.26 -4.66 23.00
C TYR A 215 -18.72 -5.42 24.24
N ASP A 216 -17.91 -6.39 24.67
CA ASP A 216 -18.00 -7.11 25.94
C ASP A 216 -16.70 -6.85 26.71
N GLY A 217 -16.71 -5.82 27.54
CA GLY A 217 -15.50 -5.26 28.16
C GLY A 217 -14.49 -4.80 27.10
N ALA A 218 -13.31 -5.42 27.10
CA ALA A 218 -12.25 -5.11 26.13
C ALA A 218 -12.45 -5.80 24.77
N ARG A 219 -13.37 -6.77 24.65
CA ARG A 219 -13.53 -7.59 23.44
C ARG A 219 -14.55 -7.00 22.48
N LEU A 220 -14.20 -6.88 21.21
CA LEU A 220 -15.15 -6.62 20.12
C LEU A 220 -16.02 -7.86 19.89
N VAL A 221 -17.34 -7.68 19.88
CA VAL A 221 -18.32 -8.77 19.72
C VAL A 221 -19.03 -8.72 18.37
N ALA A 222 -19.32 -7.52 17.86
CA ALA A 222 -20.00 -7.39 16.57
C ALA A 222 -19.80 -5.98 15.98
N VAL A 223 -19.81 -5.91 14.65
CA VAL A 223 -19.98 -4.67 13.87
C VAL A 223 -21.14 -4.91 12.91
N GLU A 224 -22.28 -4.29 13.17
CA GLU A 224 -23.54 -4.63 12.50
C GLU A 224 -24.20 -3.40 11.86
N PRO A 225 -24.85 -3.54 10.69
CA PRO A 225 -25.54 -2.43 10.06
C PRO A 225 -26.72 -1.95 10.90
N ARG A 226 -26.87 -0.64 11.02
CA ARG A 226 -28.00 0.03 11.70
C ARG A 226 -29.30 -0.02 10.91
N HIS A 227 -29.21 -0.33 9.61
CA HIS A 227 -30.35 -0.30 8.68
C HIS A 227 -30.38 -1.55 7.79
N PRO A 228 -31.58 -2.10 7.47
CA PRO A 228 -31.69 -3.31 6.64
C PRO A 228 -31.21 -3.16 5.20
N ASP A 229 -31.18 -1.93 4.67
CA ASP A 229 -30.70 -1.61 3.31
C ASP A 229 -29.20 -1.29 3.26
N VAL A 230 -28.51 -1.32 4.41
CA VAL A 230 -27.05 -1.22 4.49
C VAL A 230 -26.49 -2.64 4.50
N PRO A 231 -25.48 -2.95 3.67
CA PRO A 231 -24.93 -4.29 3.59
C PRO A 231 -24.33 -4.72 4.93
N ALA A 232 -24.45 -6.01 5.29
CA ALA A 232 -23.78 -6.55 6.46
C ALA A 232 -22.26 -6.70 6.24
N VAL A 233 -21.86 -6.93 4.98
CA VAL A 233 -20.45 -7.02 4.56
C VAL A 233 -20.23 -6.09 3.37
N VAL A 234 -19.27 -5.18 3.47
CA VAL A 234 -18.89 -4.31 2.35
C VAL A 234 -17.82 -5.00 1.51
N GLU A 235 -18.19 -5.42 0.31
CA GLU A 235 -17.27 -5.97 -0.68
C GLU A 235 -16.40 -4.87 -1.30
N LYS A 236 -15.10 -5.12 -1.45
CA LYS A 236 -14.20 -4.24 -2.20
C LYS A 236 -14.65 -4.07 -3.65
N ARG A 237 -14.25 -2.96 -4.27
CA ARG A 237 -14.31 -2.76 -5.71
C ARG A 237 -13.11 -3.36 -6.41
N THR A 238 -13.33 -3.90 -7.59
CA THR A 238 -12.28 -4.47 -8.42
C THR A 238 -12.61 -4.18 -9.87
N VAL A 239 -11.75 -3.42 -10.53
CA VAL A 239 -11.80 -3.22 -11.98
C VAL A 239 -11.50 -4.57 -12.65
N ALA A 240 -12.42 -5.02 -13.48
CA ALA A 240 -12.30 -6.31 -14.16
C ALA A 240 -11.26 -6.28 -15.29
N ASP A 241 -11.29 -5.25 -16.13
CA ASP A 241 -10.35 -5.05 -17.24
C ASP A 241 -9.62 -3.72 -17.11
N LEU A 242 -8.30 -3.76 -16.92
CA LEU A 242 -7.48 -2.55 -16.85
C LEU A 242 -7.38 -1.84 -18.20
N ALA A 243 -7.66 -2.53 -19.31
CA ALA A 243 -7.65 -1.93 -20.64
C ALA A 243 -8.66 -0.79 -20.78
N ASP A 244 -9.80 -0.87 -20.08
CA ASP A 244 -10.84 0.17 -20.08
C ASP A 244 -10.41 1.45 -19.34
N TRP A 245 -9.31 1.39 -18.60
CA TRP A 245 -8.82 2.47 -17.76
C TRP A 245 -7.38 2.86 -18.14
N PRO A 246 -7.14 3.45 -19.32
CA PRO A 246 -5.80 3.84 -19.81
C PRO A 246 -5.30 5.11 -19.12
N TYR A 247 -5.19 5.09 -17.78
CA TYR A 247 -4.83 6.22 -16.95
C TYR A 247 -3.50 5.99 -16.21
N PRO A 248 -2.80 7.08 -15.81
CA PRO A 248 -3.07 8.47 -16.19
C PRO A 248 -2.60 8.77 -17.63
N LYS A 249 -3.38 9.51 -18.42
CA LYS A 249 -3.00 9.99 -19.76
C LYS A 249 -2.24 11.32 -19.66
N GLN A 250 -2.55 12.11 -18.62
CA GLN A 250 -1.96 13.42 -18.35
C GLN A 250 -1.24 13.44 -16.99
N GLN A 251 -0.36 12.46 -16.75
CA GLN A 251 0.50 12.42 -15.55
C GLN A 251 1.14 13.78 -15.22
N LEU A 252 1.06 14.22 -13.98
CA LEU A 252 1.57 15.52 -13.56
C LEU A 252 3.10 15.55 -13.54
N VAL A 253 3.71 16.64 -14.03
CA VAL A 253 5.15 16.91 -13.92
C VAL A 253 5.38 17.89 -12.77
N PRO A 254 6.14 17.50 -11.74
CA PRO A 254 6.33 18.34 -10.56
C PRO A 254 7.19 19.57 -10.84
N LEU A 255 7.00 20.63 -10.05
CA LEU A 255 7.85 21.83 -10.10
C LEU A 255 9.12 21.73 -9.23
N THR A 256 9.21 20.69 -8.41
CA THR A 256 10.35 20.44 -7.51
C THR A 256 10.61 18.95 -7.40
N GLU A 257 11.80 18.57 -6.94
CA GLU A 257 12.20 17.15 -6.84
C GLU A 257 11.25 16.39 -5.90
N VAL A 258 10.72 15.27 -6.40
CA VAL A 258 9.85 14.33 -5.68
C VAL A 258 10.52 12.96 -5.56
N VAL A 259 10.03 12.09 -4.67
CA VAL A 259 10.68 10.79 -4.40
C VAL A 259 10.75 9.90 -5.64
N HIS A 260 9.78 10.01 -6.55
CA HIS A 260 9.74 9.29 -7.82
C HIS A 260 9.48 10.24 -8.98
N ASP A 261 10.54 10.89 -9.45
CA ASP A 261 10.50 11.86 -10.55
C ASP A 261 10.79 11.20 -11.91
N ARG A 262 9.78 10.50 -12.45
CA ARG A 262 9.85 9.75 -13.72
C ARG A 262 8.44 9.43 -14.23
N LEU A 263 8.31 9.07 -15.51
CA LEU A 263 7.04 8.53 -16.03
C LEU A 263 6.73 7.20 -15.32
N ASN A 264 5.47 6.99 -14.93
CA ASN A 264 5.07 5.76 -14.25
C ASN A 264 3.89 5.10 -14.99
N VAL A 265 4.10 3.87 -15.47
CA VAL A 265 3.10 3.10 -16.22
C VAL A 265 2.83 1.78 -15.49
N GLU A 266 1.61 1.64 -14.96
CA GLU A 266 1.17 0.39 -14.31
C GLU A 266 0.95 -0.68 -15.38
N VAL A 267 1.69 -1.78 -15.35
CA VAL A 267 1.57 -2.84 -16.37
C VAL A 267 0.54 -3.91 -16.00
N PHE A 268 0.33 -4.15 -14.70
CA PHE A 268 -0.71 -5.02 -14.17
C PHE A 268 -0.97 -4.72 -12.70
N ARG A 269 -2.14 -5.15 -12.21
CA ARG A 269 -2.55 -5.01 -10.81
C ARG A 269 -2.84 -6.37 -10.19
N GLY A 270 -2.44 -6.57 -8.94
CA GLY A 270 -2.57 -7.85 -8.24
C GLY A 270 -1.24 -8.59 -8.04
N CYS A 271 -1.23 -9.67 -7.26
CA CYS A 271 -0.10 -10.61 -7.18
C CYS A 271 -0.58 -12.01 -6.82
N THR A 272 -0.13 -13.06 -7.53
CA THR A 272 -0.51 -14.46 -7.25
C THR A 272 0.39 -15.15 -6.23
N ARG A 273 1.56 -14.59 -5.91
CA ARG A 273 2.60 -15.27 -5.09
C ARG A 273 2.17 -15.70 -3.69
N GLY A 274 1.18 -15.03 -3.09
CA GLY A 274 0.61 -15.49 -1.83
C GLY A 274 1.51 -15.39 -0.61
N CYS A 275 2.46 -14.44 -0.59
CA CYS A 275 3.26 -14.16 0.60
C CYS A 275 2.32 -13.84 1.80
N ARG A 276 2.41 -14.60 2.89
CA ARG A 276 1.47 -14.58 4.03
C ARG A 276 1.46 -13.30 4.86
N PHE A 277 2.51 -12.50 4.74
CA PHE A 277 2.64 -11.19 5.37
C PHE A 277 2.16 -10.03 4.49
N CYS A 278 2.03 -10.24 3.17
CA CYS A 278 1.89 -9.17 2.20
C CYS A 278 0.42 -8.80 2.00
N GLN A 279 -0.02 -7.73 2.67
CA GLN A 279 -1.39 -7.23 2.51
C GLN A 279 -1.72 -6.93 1.05
N ALA A 280 -0.87 -6.16 0.36
CA ALA A 280 -1.07 -5.80 -1.04
C ALA A 280 -1.27 -7.05 -1.93
N GLY A 281 -0.48 -8.11 -1.70
CA GLY A 281 -0.59 -9.37 -2.45
C GLY A 281 -1.89 -10.15 -2.19
N MET A 282 -2.61 -9.85 -1.11
CA MET A 282 -3.90 -10.45 -0.77
C MET A 282 -5.05 -9.57 -1.23
N ILE A 283 -5.09 -8.30 -0.81
CA ILE A 283 -6.21 -7.38 -1.04
C ILE A 283 -6.39 -6.98 -2.51
N THR A 284 -5.32 -7.02 -3.30
CA THR A 284 -5.38 -6.62 -4.73
C THR A 284 -5.66 -7.78 -5.67
N ARG A 285 -5.91 -9.00 -5.19
CA ARG A 285 -6.30 -10.14 -6.05
C ARG A 285 -7.67 -9.91 -6.70
N PRO A 286 -7.92 -10.42 -7.92
CA PRO A 286 -7.04 -11.23 -8.76
C PRO A 286 -5.99 -10.42 -9.54
N VAL A 287 -5.10 -11.10 -10.27
CA VAL A 287 -4.14 -10.44 -11.20
C VAL A 287 -4.85 -10.09 -12.50
N ARG A 288 -4.72 -8.83 -12.93
CA ARG A 288 -5.21 -8.33 -14.22
C ARG A 288 -4.08 -7.56 -14.91
N GLU A 289 -3.75 -7.96 -16.13
CA GLU A 289 -2.71 -7.33 -16.95
C GLU A 289 -3.30 -6.31 -17.92
N ARG A 290 -2.54 -5.26 -18.24
CA ARG A 290 -2.85 -4.41 -19.39
C ARG A 290 -2.38 -5.06 -20.68
N PRO A 291 -3.06 -4.81 -21.82
CA PRO A 291 -2.52 -5.20 -23.12
C PRO A 291 -1.14 -4.57 -23.35
N ALA A 292 -0.16 -5.36 -23.81
CA ALA A 292 1.20 -4.87 -24.06
C ALA A 292 1.26 -3.70 -25.05
N GLU A 293 0.35 -3.68 -26.04
CA GLU A 293 0.22 -2.56 -26.99
C GLU A 293 -0.21 -1.27 -26.27
N GLN A 294 -1.23 -1.35 -25.39
CA GLN A 294 -1.66 -0.22 -24.57
C GLN A 294 -0.50 0.30 -23.71
N VAL A 295 0.26 -0.58 -23.06
CA VAL A 295 1.44 -0.17 -22.28
C VAL A 295 2.44 0.59 -23.15
N ARG A 296 2.76 0.10 -24.35
CA ARG A 296 3.66 0.79 -25.29
C ARG A 296 3.14 2.17 -25.67
N THR A 297 1.85 2.29 -25.95
CA THR A 297 1.19 3.56 -26.26
C THR A 297 1.28 4.53 -25.08
N MET A 298 0.96 4.07 -23.86
CA MET A 298 1.10 4.87 -22.63
C MET A 298 2.53 5.36 -22.40
N VAL A 299 3.53 4.52 -22.65
CA VAL A 299 4.95 4.89 -22.55
C VAL A 299 5.31 5.96 -23.60
N ALA A 300 5.04 5.70 -24.88
CA ALA A 300 5.44 6.58 -25.97
C ALA A 300 4.75 7.95 -25.92
N GLU A 301 3.43 7.97 -25.65
CA GLU A 301 2.69 9.21 -25.46
C GLU A 301 3.08 9.92 -24.16
N GLY A 302 3.21 9.16 -23.08
CA GLY A 302 3.61 9.65 -21.77
C GLY A 302 4.92 10.41 -21.83
N LEU A 303 5.98 9.80 -22.37
CA LEU A 303 7.31 10.38 -22.50
C LEU A 303 7.29 11.64 -23.37
N ARG A 304 6.66 11.57 -24.55
CA ARG A 304 6.53 12.71 -25.48
C ARG A 304 5.86 13.91 -24.81
N ARG A 305 4.86 13.66 -23.99
CA ARG A 305 4.08 14.72 -23.32
C ARG A 305 4.77 15.25 -22.06
N THR A 306 5.44 14.42 -21.25
CA THR A 306 6.15 14.89 -20.03
C THR A 306 7.52 15.49 -20.32
N GLY A 307 8.17 15.05 -21.39
CA GLY A 307 9.61 15.31 -21.60
C GLY A 307 10.54 14.49 -20.69
N TYR A 308 10.02 13.54 -19.90
CA TYR A 308 10.85 12.60 -19.16
C TYR A 308 11.73 11.75 -20.09
N ASP A 309 12.93 11.45 -19.61
CA ASP A 309 13.87 10.51 -20.21
C ASP A 309 13.91 9.17 -19.46
N GLU A 310 13.11 9.01 -18.40
CA GLU A 310 12.95 7.76 -17.65
C GLU A 310 11.48 7.34 -17.54
N VAL A 311 11.22 6.03 -17.73
CA VAL A 311 9.94 5.39 -17.44
C VAL A 311 10.08 4.21 -16.49
N ALA A 312 9.24 4.16 -15.46
CA ALA A 312 9.08 3.01 -14.59
C ALA A 312 7.86 2.18 -15.00
N LEU A 313 8.08 0.88 -15.27
CA LEU A 313 6.99 -0.09 -15.43
C LEU A 313 6.63 -0.67 -14.06
N THR A 314 5.46 -0.34 -13.54
CA THR A 314 5.08 -0.63 -12.16
C THR A 314 4.03 -1.74 -12.04
N SER A 315 4.21 -2.55 -11.01
CA SER A 315 3.24 -3.51 -10.48
C SER A 315 3.80 -4.08 -9.16
N LEU A 316 3.09 -5.00 -8.52
CA LEU A 316 3.61 -5.74 -7.37
C LEU A 316 4.70 -6.75 -7.76
N SER A 317 4.87 -7.06 -9.05
CA SER A 317 5.95 -7.92 -9.54
C SER A 317 6.18 -7.77 -11.05
N THR A 318 6.82 -6.69 -11.48
CA THR A 318 6.85 -6.32 -12.91
C THR A 318 7.40 -7.40 -13.85
N ALA A 319 8.36 -8.21 -13.41
CA ALA A 319 8.91 -9.30 -14.21
C ALA A 319 7.92 -10.43 -14.53
N ASP A 320 6.77 -10.49 -13.84
CA ASP A 320 5.69 -11.42 -14.15
C ASP A 320 4.79 -10.99 -15.31
N PHE A 321 4.89 -9.74 -15.72
CA PHE A 321 4.04 -9.21 -16.77
C PHE A 321 4.30 -9.99 -18.06
N SER A 322 3.25 -10.55 -18.65
CA SER A 322 3.40 -11.47 -19.76
C SER A 322 4.02 -10.82 -21.01
N GLY A 323 3.85 -9.50 -21.17
CA GLY A 323 4.43 -8.72 -22.26
C GLY A 323 5.80 -8.11 -21.99
N ILE A 324 6.47 -8.43 -20.87
CA ILE A 324 7.60 -7.63 -20.36
C ILE A 324 8.79 -7.54 -21.33
N GLU A 325 9.24 -8.66 -21.89
CA GLU A 325 10.38 -8.67 -22.82
C GLU A 325 10.13 -7.79 -24.02
N ARG A 326 8.94 -7.94 -24.63
CA ARG A 326 8.55 -7.18 -25.80
C ARG A 326 8.40 -5.70 -25.49
N VAL A 327 7.72 -5.35 -24.40
CA VAL A 327 7.53 -3.94 -24.01
C VAL A 327 8.88 -3.27 -23.74
N VAL A 328 9.79 -3.95 -23.03
CA VAL A 328 11.13 -3.42 -22.76
C VAL A 328 11.92 -3.24 -24.05
N ALA A 329 12.00 -4.27 -24.90
CA ALA A 329 12.73 -4.20 -26.16
C ALA A 329 12.19 -3.08 -27.06
N ASP A 330 10.87 -3.06 -27.26
CA ASP A 330 10.21 -2.05 -28.09
C ASP A 330 10.39 -0.62 -27.54
N THR A 331 10.45 -0.45 -26.20
CA THR A 331 10.69 0.87 -25.57
C THR A 331 12.13 1.33 -25.73
N VAL A 332 13.10 0.42 -25.61
CA VAL A 332 14.54 0.75 -25.71
C VAL A 332 14.95 1.01 -27.16
N ASP A 333 14.35 0.28 -28.12
CA ASP A 333 14.69 0.37 -29.54
C ASP A 333 13.84 1.41 -30.31
N ASP A 334 12.91 2.11 -29.64
CA ASP A 334 12.08 3.14 -30.28
C ASP A 334 12.93 4.36 -30.69
N ALA A 335 13.20 4.47 -32.00
CA ALA A 335 13.93 5.57 -32.61
C ALA A 335 13.24 6.94 -32.46
N GLY A 336 11.95 6.98 -32.10
CA GLY A 336 11.19 8.20 -31.83
C GLY A 336 11.40 8.78 -30.42
N CYS A 337 12.01 8.01 -29.50
CA CYS A 337 12.32 8.46 -28.15
C CYS A 337 13.84 8.66 -27.98
N SER A 338 14.26 9.84 -27.53
CA SER A 338 15.67 10.07 -27.16
C SER A 338 16.07 9.10 -26.04
N GLN A 339 17.23 8.43 -26.13
CA GLN A 339 17.87 7.57 -25.11
C GLN A 339 17.08 7.39 -23.79
N VAL A 340 15.98 6.63 -23.84
CA VAL A 340 15.07 6.46 -22.69
C VAL A 340 15.65 5.42 -21.74
N SER A 341 15.69 5.74 -20.45
CA SER A 341 15.96 4.80 -19.38
C SER A 341 14.66 4.11 -18.96
N VAL A 342 14.64 2.78 -18.98
CA VAL A 342 13.54 2.02 -18.37
C VAL A 342 13.94 1.66 -16.93
N SER A 343 13.01 1.70 -15.99
CA SER A 343 13.19 1.14 -14.66
C SER A 343 12.09 0.14 -14.35
N LEU A 344 12.51 -0.96 -13.74
CA LEU A 344 11.64 -2.06 -13.36
C LEU A 344 11.70 -2.15 -11.83
N PRO A 345 10.87 -1.40 -11.09
CA PRO A 345 10.74 -1.59 -9.65
C PRO A 345 10.20 -3.00 -9.33
N SER A 346 10.38 -3.44 -8.08
CA SER A 346 9.87 -4.73 -7.59
C SER A 346 10.44 -5.94 -8.35
N LEU A 347 11.75 -5.92 -8.62
CA LEU A 347 12.46 -7.03 -9.27
C LEU A 347 12.44 -8.30 -8.40
N ARG A 348 12.11 -9.40 -9.05
CA ARG A 348 12.21 -10.74 -8.47
C ARG A 348 13.66 -11.19 -8.37
N VAL A 349 13.86 -12.18 -7.51
CA VAL A 349 15.14 -12.83 -7.32
C VAL A 349 15.24 -14.00 -8.30
N ASP A 350 15.54 -13.69 -9.57
CA ASP A 350 15.85 -14.70 -10.59
C ASP A 350 16.81 -14.13 -11.65
N ALA A 351 17.56 -15.01 -12.32
CA ALA A 351 18.60 -14.64 -13.28
C ALA A 351 18.02 -13.99 -14.55
N PHE A 352 16.79 -14.36 -14.93
CA PHE A 352 16.05 -13.77 -16.04
C PHE A 352 15.83 -12.27 -15.83
N THR A 353 15.32 -11.92 -14.67
CA THR A 353 15.07 -10.54 -14.24
C THR A 353 16.36 -9.71 -14.25
N VAL A 354 17.50 -10.32 -13.91
CA VAL A 354 18.82 -9.66 -13.98
C VAL A 354 19.27 -9.43 -15.43
N GLY A 355 19.08 -10.41 -16.31
CA GLY A 355 19.36 -10.25 -17.74
C GLY A 355 18.55 -9.10 -18.37
N LEU A 356 17.26 -9.03 -18.05
CA LEU A 356 16.38 -7.94 -18.46
C LEU A 356 16.86 -6.59 -17.92
N ALA A 357 17.21 -6.52 -16.63
CA ALA A 357 17.75 -5.30 -16.02
C ALA A 357 19.04 -4.82 -16.72
N ALA A 358 19.87 -5.73 -17.23
CA ALA A 358 21.11 -5.37 -17.92
C ALA A 358 20.91 -4.88 -19.35
N GLN A 359 19.89 -5.39 -20.04
CA GLN A 359 19.50 -4.87 -21.36
C GLN A 359 19.07 -3.40 -21.26
N ILE A 360 18.43 -3.05 -20.14
CA ILE A 360 17.88 -1.73 -19.84
C ILE A 360 18.95 -0.75 -19.32
N GLN A 361 19.78 -1.16 -18.35
CA GLN A 361 20.75 -0.27 -17.69
C GLN A 361 22.08 -0.16 -18.46
N ARG A 362 22.04 0.32 -19.71
CA ARG A 362 23.23 0.48 -20.58
C ARG A 362 24.18 1.61 -20.14
N ALA A 363 23.69 2.63 -19.43
CA ALA A 363 24.48 3.82 -19.05
C ALA A 363 24.95 3.85 -17.58
N ARG A 364 24.05 3.66 -16.60
CA ARG A 364 24.37 3.71 -15.16
C ARG A 364 23.73 2.55 -14.39
N ARG A 365 24.55 1.55 -14.06
CA ARG A 365 24.18 0.45 -13.17
C ARG A 365 24.12 0.92 -11.70
N THR A 366 22.96 1.41 -11.29
CA THR A 366 22.65 1.70 -9.87
C THR A 366 22.49 0.37 -9.11
N GLY A 367 22.56 0.37 -7.77
CA GLY A 367 22.51 -0.90 -7.04
C GLY A 367 21.20 -1.66 -7.27
N LEU A 368 21.27 -3.00 -7.32
CA LEU A 368 20.07 -3.84 -7.45
C LEU A 368 19.51 -4.21 -6.09
N THR A 369 18.19 -4.27 -5.99
CA THR A 369 17.50 -4.63 -4.75
C THR A 369 16.77 -5.94 -4.91
N PHE A 370 17.04 -6.88 -4.00
CA PHE A 370 16.37 -8.16 -3.91
C PHE A 370 15.66 -8.26 -2.57
N ALA A 371 14.50 -8.89 -2.57
CA ALA A 371 13.74 -9.15 -1.36
C ALA A 371 13.63 -10.67 -1.19
N PRO A 372 14.49 -11.27 -0.33
CA PRO A 372 14.29 -12.62 0.19
C PRO A 372 13.40 -12.68 1.44
N GLU A 373 13.27 -11.56 2.18
CA GLU A 373 12.42 -11.33 3.36
C GLU A 373 12.78 -12.14 4.61
N ALA A 374 13.33 -13.34 4.46
CA ALA A 374 13.77 -14.20 5.56
C ALA A 374 15.11 -14.89 5.28
N GLY A 375 15.86 -15.17 6.35
CA GLY A 375 17.22 -15.72 6.29
C GLY A 375 17.29 -17.20 5.88
N THR A 376 16.41 -18.04 6.41
CA THR A 376 16.42 -19.49 6.16
C THR A 376 15.35 -19.92 5.15
N TRP A 377 15.55 -21.08 4.52
CA TRP A 377 14.54 -21.72 3.68
C TRP A 377 13.25 -21.99 4.46
N ARG A 378 13.39 -22.52 5.68
CA ARG A 378 12.29 -22.74 6.63
C ARG A 378 11.43 -21.49 6.79
N MET A 379 12.04 -20.36 7.14
CA MET A 379 11.29 -19.11 7.30
C MET A 379 10.70 -18.59 6.00
N ARG A 380 11.35 -18.84 4.86
CA ARG A 380 10.80 -18.52 3.54
C ARG A 380 9.59 -19.38 3.19
N GLN A 381 9.51 -20.64 3.65
CA GLN A 381 8.28 -21.44 3.58
C GLN A 381 7.20 -20.90 4.52
N VAL A 382 7.56 -20.56 5.77
CA VAL A 382 6.62 -19.99 6.76
C VAL A 382 5.94 -18.74 6.20
N ILE A 383 6.69 -17.80 5.62
CA ILE A 383 6.11 -16.56 5.04
C ILE A 383 5.51 -16.75 3.65
N ASN A 384 5.57 -17.97 3.11
CA ASN A 384 5.22 -18.35 1.75
C ASN A 384 5.89 -17.49 0.65
N LYS A 385 7.20 -17.31 0.79
CA LYS A 385 8.07 -16.70 -0.22
C LYS A 385 9.12 -17.71 -0.67
N LEU A 386 8.70 -18.60 -1.57
CA LEU A 386 9.43 -19.80 -1.99
C LEU A 386 10.63 -19.50 -2.92
N ILE A 387 11.56 -18.65 -2.47
CA ILE A 387 12.82 -18.34 -3.14
C ILE A 387 13.91 -19.15 -2.45
N THR A 388 14.64 -19.98 -3.17
CA THR A 388 15.73 -20.77 -2.60
C THR A 388 17.01 -19.93 -2.43
N ASN A 389 17.99 -20.46 -1.71
CA ASN A 389 19.31 -19.83 -1.65
C ASN A 389 19.96 -19.81 -3.05
N ASP A 390 19.78 -20.87 -3.84
CA ASP A 390 20.36 -20.99 -5.16
C ASP A 390 19.77 -19.97 -6.14
N ASP A 391 18.46 -19.70 -6.05
CA ASP A 391 17.81 -18.62 -6.82
C ASP A 391 18.44 -17.26 -6.50
N LEU A 392 18.62 -16.98 -5.20
CA LEU A 392 19.26 -15.75 -4.73
C LEU A 392 20.70 -15.62 -5.19
N TYR A 393 21.50 -16.66 -4.98
CA TYR A 393 22.91 -16.65 -5.32
C TYR A 393 23.12 -16.56 -6.83
N SER A 394 22.32 -17.27 -7.62
CA SER A 394 22.36 -17.19 -9.08
C SER A 394 22.00 -15.79 -9.58
N ALA A 395 20.96 -15.16 -9.01
CA ALA A 395 20.60 -13.78 -9.36
C ALA A 395 21.71 -12.78 -8.98
N VAL A 396 22.29 -12.93 -7.78
CA VAL A 396 23.36 -12.05 -7.28
C VAL A 396 24.65 -12.22 -8.09
N GLU A 397 25.04 -13.45 -8.40
CA GLU A 397 26.22 -13.75 -9.24
C GLU A 397 26.02 -13.20 -10.66
N SER A 398 24.86 -13.45 -11.26
CA SER A 398 24.46 -12.86 -12.54
C SER A 398 24.61 -11.34 -12.52
N ALA A 399 24.12 -10.67 -11.47
CA ALA A 399 24.21 -9.23 -11.35
C ALA A 399 25.66 -8.73 -11.21
N TYR A 400 26.49 -9.38 -10.40
CA TYR A 400 27.90 -9.01 -10.26
C TYR A 400 28.71 -9.27 -11.55
N SER A 401 28.48 -10.40 -12.23
CA SER A 401 29.13 -10.71 -13.50
C SER A 401 28.80 -9.69 -14.60
N GLN A 402 27.62 -9.10 -14.51
CA GLN A 402 27.15 -8.01 -15.35
C GLN A 402 27.53 -6.63 -14.76
N GLY A 403 28.56 -6.53 -13.92
CA GLY A 403 29.23 -5.29 -13.56
C GLY A 403 28.55 -4.42 -12.50
N TRP A 404 27.43 -4.86 -11.90
CA TRP A 404 26.94 -4.22 -10.68
C TRP A 404 27.94 -4.39 -9.54
N ARG A 405 27.99 -3.42 -8.63
CA ARG A 405 28.91 -3.45 -7.46
C ARG A 405 28.19 -3.40 -6.12
N ARG A 406 26.93 -3.00 -6.12
CA ARG A 406 26.12 -2.76 -4.93
C ARG A 406 24.82 -3.52 -5.04
N MET A 407 24.50 -4.30 -4.01
CA MET A 407 23.21 -4.96 -3.86
C MET A 407 22.53 -4.46 -2.59
N LYS A 408 21.20 -4.48 -2.54
CA LYS A 408 20.39 -4.27 -1.35
C LYS A 408 19.50 -5.49 -1.13
N LEU A 409 19.44 -5.99 0.10
CA LEU A 409 18.61 -7.11 0.49
C LEU A 409 17.59 -6.66 1.54
N TYR A 410 16.30 -6.87 1.29
CA TYR A 410 15.22 -6.56 2.24
C TYR A 410 14.83 -7.78 3.07
N PHE A 411 14.71 -7.57 4.38
CA PHE A 411 14.32 -8.58 5.35
C PHE A 411 13.29 -8.05 6.35
N LEU A 412 12.47 -8.96 6.85
CA LEU A 412 11.60 -8.74 7.99
C LEU A 412 12.15 -9.51 9.20
N THR A 413 12.01 -8.94 10.40
CA THR A 413 12.22 -9.63 11.67
C THR A 413 10.98 -9.56 12.54
N GLY A 414 10.86 -10.48 13.48
CA GLY A 414 9.65 -10.67 14.27
C GLY A 414 8.56 -11.46 13.57
N LEU A 415 8.93 -12.33 12.63
CA LEU A 415 8.00 -13.18 11.89
C LEU A 415 7.50 -14.37 12.74
N PRO A 416 6.35 -14.99 12.39
CA PRO A 416 5.87 -16.20 13.05
C PRO A 416 6.90 -17.32 13.07
N THR A 417 7.04 -18.00 14.21
CA THR A 417 8.01 -19.10 14.44
C THR A 417 9.50 -18.74 14.26
N GLU A 418 9.86 -17.47 14.05
CA GLU A 418 11.25 -17.06 13.83
C GLU A 418 12.13 -17.30 15.07
N THR A 419 13.26 -17.97 14.88
CA THR A 419 14.26 -18.24 15.92
C THR A 419 15.55 -17.46 15.67
N ASP A 420 16.42 -17.36 16.69
CA ASP A 420 17.73 -16.70 16.57
C ASP A 420 18.59 -17.22 15.40
N PRO A 421 18.70 -18.55 15.16
CA PRO A 421 19.34 -19.07 13.95
C PRO A 421 18.77 -18.50 12.65
N ASP A 422 17.46 -18.31 12.56
CA ASP A 422 16.83 -17.76 11.35
C ASP A 422 17.17 -16.29 11.14
N THR A 423 17.16 -15.51 12.23
CA THR A 423 17.61 -14.12 12.20
C THR A 423 19.08 -14.05 11.79
N LEU A 424 19.98 -14.84 12.40
CA LEU A 424 21.41 -14.83 12.07
C LEU A 424 21.70 -15.30 10.63
N ALA A 425 20.87 -16.16 10.05
CA ALA A 425 21.00 -16.59 8.65
C ALA A 425 20.88 -15.42 7.67
N ILE A 426 20.23 -14.31 8.03
CA ILE A 426 20.20 -13.07 7.23
C ILE A 426 21.64 -12.56 6.99
N ALA A 427 22.45 -12.54 8.05
CA ALA A 427 23.84 -12.09 7.96
C ALA A 427 24.70 -13.07 7.14
N GLU A 428 24.41 -14.37 7.23
CA GLU A 428 25.04 -15.40 6.41
C GLU A 428 24.74 -15.21 4.92
N LEU A 429 23.48 -15.01 4.54
CA LEU A 429 23.10 -14.73 3.15
C LEU A 429 23.87 -13.51 2.61
N ALA A 430 23.94 -12.44 3.38
CA ALA A 430 24.65 -11.22 2.98
C ALA A 430 26.16 -11.47 2.78
N ARG A 431 26.80 -12.24 3.67
CA ARG A 431 28.21 -12.65 3.52
C ARG A 431 28.44 -13.46 2.26
N ASN A 432 27.56 -14.43 1.99
CA ASN A 432 27.66 -15.28 0.81
C ASN A 432 27.51 -14.46 -0.48
N CYS A 433 26.56 -13.52 -0.52
CA CYS A 433 26.41 -12.58 -1.63
C CYS A 433 27.68 -11.73 -1.87
N VAL A 434 28.31 -11.22 -0.80
CA VAL A 434 29.58 -10.49 -0.92
C VAL A 434 30.71 -11.40 -1.42
N ALA A 435 30.76 -12.64 -0.94
CA ALA A 435 31.78 -13.61 -1.35
C ALA A 435 31.68 -13.93 -2.85
N LEU A 436 30.46 -14.18 -3.37
CA LEU A 436 30.20 -14.34 -4.79
C LEU A 436 30.65 -13.12 -5.59
N GLY A 437 30.31 -11.91 -5.12
CA GLY A 437 30.71 -10.67 -5.79
C GLY A 437 32.23 -10.47 -5.89
N ARG A 438 33.04 -11.06 -5.01
CA ARG A 438 34.51 -10.94 -5.06
C ARG A 438 35.13 -11.62 -6.29
N ALA A 439 34.42 -12.58 -6.89
CA ALA A 439 34.86 -13.21 -8.13
C ALA A 439 34.77 -12.26 -9.35
N HIS A 440 33.90 -11.24 -9.29
CA HIS A 440 33.61 -10.36 -10.42
C HIS A 440 34.02 -8.90 -10.20
N THR A 441 34.13 -8.44 -8.95
CA THR A 441 34.51 -7.06 -8.64
C THR A 441 35.41 -6.98 -7.40
N ARG A 442 36.27 -5.96 -7.37
CA ARG A 442 37.20 -5.72 -6.24
C ARG A 442 36.52 -5.15 -4.99
N SER A 443 35.32 -4.59 -5.15
CA SER A 443 34.59 -3.90 -4.08
C SER A 443 33.10 -4.26 -4.09
N PRO A 444 32.74 -5.54 -3.93
CA PRO A 444 31.34 -5.93 -3.80
C PRO A 444 30.80 -5.40 -2.47
N SER A 445 29.57 -4.88 -2.52
CA SER A 445 28.87 -4.46 -1.31
C SER A 445 27.41 -4.91 -1.32
N VAL A 446 26.92 -5.22 -0.12
CA VAL A 446 25.54 -5.61 0.16
C VAL A 446 25.01 -4.74 1.30
N THR A 447 23.90 -4.06 1.07
CA THR A 447 23.14 -3.38 2.13
C THR A 447 22.00 -4.28 2.58
N VAL A 448 22.04 -4.77 3.82
CA VAL A 448 20.93 -5.46 4.47
C VAL A 448 20.02 -4.41 5.08
N SER A 449 18.74 -4.44 4.76
CA SER A 449 17.73 -3.51 5.28
C SER A 449 16.64 -4.31 5.97
N VAL A 450 16.47 -4.09 7.28
CA VAL A 450 15.58 -4.89 8.14
C VAL A 450 14.44 -4.04 8.69
N GLY A 451 13.21 -4.53 8.55
CA GLY A 451 12.02 -3.94 9.19
C GLY A 451 11.39 -4.89 10.20
N GLY A 452 10.78 -4.35 11.26
CA GLY A 452 9.94 -5.15 12.16
C GLY A 452 8.64 -5.53 11.47
N PHE A 453 8.22 -6.78 11.59
CA PHE A 453 6.98 -7.26 10.99
C PHE A 453 5.76 -6.69 11.73
N VAL A 454 4.85 -6.06 10.98
CA VAL A 454 3.54 -5.59 11.45
C VAL A 454 2.44 -6.45 10.81
N PRO A 455 1.65 -7.20 11.60
CA PRO A 455 0.52 -7.97 11.08
C PRO A 455 -0.54 -7.07 10.46
N LYS A 456 -0.94 -7.36 9.21
CA LYS A 456 -1.93 -6.57 8.47
C LYS A 456 -3.29 -7.28 8.34
N PRO A 457 -4.41 -6.52 8.31
CA PRO A 457 -5.73 -7.04 7.97
C PRO A 457 -5.76 -7.81 6.65
N PHE A 458 -6.61 -8.82 6.54
CA PHE A 458 -6.78 -9.65 5.33
C PHE A 458 -5.49 -10.35 4.87
N THR A 459 -4.64 -10.73 5.82
CA THR A 459 -3.48 -11.59 5.57
C THR A 459 -3.57 -12.87 6.40
N PRO A 460 -2.95 -13.97 5.97
CA PRO A 460 -2.82 -15.15 6.82
C PRO A 460 -2.13 -14.85 8.16
N PHE A 461 -1.28 -13.82 8.23
CA PHE A 461 -0.64 -13.42 9.49
C PHE A 461 -1.47 -12.46 10.36
N GLN A 462 -2.72 -12.16 10.01
CA GLN A 462 -3.57 -11.27 10.81
C GLN A 462 -3.83 -11.77 12.25
N TRP A 463 -3.73 -13.09 12.49
CA TRP A 463 -3.87 -13.70 13.82
C TRP A 463 -2.58 -13.72 14.64
N PHE A 464 -1.44 -13.44 14.02
CA PHE A 464 -0.16 -13.39 14.72
C PHE A 464 -0.08 -12.13 15.62
N GLY A 465 0.41 -12.31 16.84
CA GLY A 465 0.76 -11.21 17.75
C GLY A 465 2.14 -10.69 17.40
N GLN A 466 2.25 -9.38 17.16
CA GLN A 466 3.51 -8.74 16.79
C GLN A 466 4.55 -8.90 17.91
N ASN A 467 5.81 -9.12 17.56
CA ASN A 467 6.91 -9.15 18.54
C ASN A 467 7.02 -7.82 19.31
N THR A 468 7.41 -7.90 20.58
CA THR A 468 7.57 -6.73 21.44
C THR A 468 8.73 -5.85 20.97
N LEU A 469 8.71 -4.58 21.38
CA LEU A 469 9.81 -3.64 21.13
C LEU A 469 11.15 -4.18 21.64
N VAL A 470 11.15 -4.84 22.80
CA VAL A 470 12.33 -5.48 23.39
C VAL A 470 12.87 -6.57 22.45
N GLU A 471 11.99 -7.43 21.94
CA GLU A 471 12.37 -8.55 21.09
C GLU A 471 12.86 -8.10 19.71
N LEU A 472 12.19 -7.15 19.08
CA LEU A 472 12.65 -6.58 17.80
C LEU A 472 14.02 -5.89 17.95
N ARG A 473 14.24 -5.13 19.03
CA ARG A 473 15.55 -4.54 19.34
C ARG A 473 16.62 -5.60 19.59
N ARG A 474 16.29 -6.69 20.27
CA ARG A 474 17.20 -7.83 20.49
C ARG A 474 17.64 -8.45 19.16
N LYS A 475 16.69 -8.73 18.25
CA LYS A 475 16.97 -9.29 16.91
C LYS A 475 17.84 -8.36 16.06
N VAL A 476 17.57 -7.05 16.06
CA VAL A 476 18.47 -6.06 15.42
C VAL A 476 19.85 -6.07 16.05
N GLY A 477 19.94 -6.21 17.39
CA GLY A 477 21.19 -6.37 18.12
C GLY A 477 22.00 -7.58 17.67
N LEU A 478 21.37 -8.75 17.51
CA LEU A 478 22.00 -9.97 17.01
C LEU A 478 22.68 -9.74 15.65
N LEU A 479 21.95 -9.15 14.70
CA LEU A 479 22.46 -8.85 13.36
C LEU A 479 23.60 -7.84 13.40
N ARG A 480 23.46 -6.77 14.20
CA ARG A 480 24.47 -5.73 14.32
C ARG A 480 25.78 -6.29 14.87
N ASP A 481 25.68 -7.13 15.91
CA ASP A 481 26.84 -7.68 16.59
C ASP A 481 27.57 -8.70 15.69
N ASP A 482 26.82 -9.54 14.95
CA ASP A 482 27.37 -10.50 13.99
C ASP A 482 28.00 -9.81 12.75
N LEU A 483 27.38 -8.75 12.23
CA LEU A 483 27.87 -8.04 11.05
C LEU A 483 28.95 -6.99 11.34
N ARG A 484 29.21 -6.65 12.61
CA ARG A 484 30.09 -5.55 13.04
C ARG A 484 31.47 -5.53 12.36
N ARG A 485 32.05 -6.70 12.09
CA ARG A 485 33.39 -6.85 11.47
C ARG A 485 33.34 -7.37 10.03
N THR A 486 32.14 -7.52 9.46
CA THR A 486 31.95 -8.07 8.12
C THR A 486 32.21 -6.99 7.07
N LYS A 487 33.34 -7.10 6.35
CA LYS A 487 33.67 -6.17 5.26
C LYS A 487 32.74 -6.37 4.06
N GLY A 488 32.20 -5.27 3.53
CA GLY A 488 31.32 -5.26 2.35
C GLY A 488 29.84 -5.43 2.68
N VAL A 489 29.46 -5.60 3.95
CA VAL A 489 28.05 -5.63 4.36
C VAL A 489 27.73 -4.38 5.19
N GLN A 490 26.66 -3.68 4.82
CA GLN A 490 26.10 -2.57 5.59
C GLN A 490 24.72 -2.98 6.11
N LEU A 491 24.50 -2.87 7.43
CA LEU A 491 23.18 -3.07 8.03
C LEU A 491 22.46 -1.72 8.16
N LYS A 492 21.21 -1.68 7.73
CA LYS A 492 20.23 -0.61 7.98
C LYS A 492 18.98 -1.25 8.58
N TRP A 493 18.30 -0.54 9.47
CA TRP A 493 17.06 -1.01 10.06
C TRP A 493 16.07 0.15 10.26
N HIS A 494 14.79 -0.17 10.21
CA HIS A 494 13.73 0.71 10.65
C HIS A 494 13.66 0.72 12.17
N ASP A 495 13.28 1.86 12.77
CA ASP A 495 13.13 1.94 14.22
C ASP A 495 11.99 1.01 14.68
N PRO A 496 12.26 -0.01 15.51
CA PRO A 496 11.22 -0.87 16.04
C PRO A 496 10.12 -0.16 16.84
N ALA A 497 10.38 1.06 17.32
CA ALA A 497 9.39 1.88 18.00
C ALA A 497 8.23 2.29 17.07
N ALA A 498 8.52 2.67 15.83
CA ALA A 498 7.51 3.03 14.84
C ALA A 498 6.58 1.85 14.53
N SER A 499 7.14 0.62 14.45
CA SER A 499 6.35 -0.60 14.25
C SER A 499 5.31 -0.84 15.36
N LEU A 500 5.54 -0.39 16.60
CA LEU A 500 4.54 -0.54 17.68
C LEU A 500 3.30 0.33 17.42
N ALA A 501 3.52 1.61 17.10
CA ALA A 501 2.46 2.55 16.77
C ALA A 501 1.70 2.11 15.50
N GLU A 502 2.44 1.67 14.47
CA GLU A 502 1.87 1.13 13.24
C GLU A 502 1.02 -0.12 13.52
N GLY A 503 1.51 -1.03 14.36
CA GLY A 503 0.78 -2.22 14.78
C GLY A 503 -0.51 -1.90 15.52
N LEU A 504 -0.51 -0.90 16.39
CA LEU A 504 -1.69 -0.44 17.11
C LEU A 504 -2.74 0.12 16.14
N ALA A 505 -2.34 1.00 15.22
CA ALA A 505 -3.23 1.58 14.23
C ALA A 505 -3.72 0.53 13.22
N SER A 506 -2.85 -0.35 12.72
CA SER A 506 -3.22 -1.35 11.71
C SER A 506 -4.18 -2.41 12.24
N ARG A 507 -4.01 -2.83 13.51
CA ARG A 507 -4.81 -3.89 14.15
C ARG A 507 -5.98 -3.35 14.98
N GLY A 508 -6.05 -2.03 15.16
CA GLY A 508 -6.98 -1.35 16.07
C GLY A 508 -8.46 -1.49 15.69
N ASP A 509 -9.33 -1.32 16.68
CA ASP A 509 -10.76 -1.05 16.48
C ASP A 509 -11.04 0.45 16.71
N ARG A 510 -12.33 0.82 16.73
CA ARG A 510 -12.79 2.21 16.84
C ARG A 510 -12.22 2.95 18.06
N ARG A 511 -11.90 2.26 19.15
CA ARG A 511 -11.33 2.87 20.37
C ARG A 511 -9.91 3.39 20.17
N VAL A 512 -9.17 2.85 19.19
CA VAL A 512 -7.85 3.37 18.82
C VAL A 512 -7.94 4.77 18.20
N GLY A 513 -9.11 5.16 17.69
CA GLY A 513 -9.35 6.53 17.22
C GLY A 513 -9.10 7.58 18.31
N ASP A 514 -9.47 7.29 19.56
CA ASP A 514 -9.23 8.20 20.69
C ASP A 514 -7.72 8.38 20.96
N VAL A 515 -6.93 7.32 20.78
CA VAL A 515 -5.47 7.36 20.91
C VAL A 515 -4.86 8.22 19.81
N ILE A 516 -5.28 8.01 18.55
CA ILE A 516 -4.80 8.78 17.40
C ILE A 516 -5.12 10.27 17.58
N GLU A 517 -6.35 10.58 18.00
CA GLU A 517 -6.74 11.96 18.29
C GLU A 517 -5.92 12.56 19.45
N HIS A 518 -5.68 11.79 20.50
CA HIS A 518 -4.86 12.25 21.63
C HIS A 518 -3.43 12.56 21.18
N VAL A 519 -2.79 11.67 20.40
CA VAL A 519 -1.45 11.91 19.84
C VAL A 519 -1.43 13.21 19.02
N TRP A 520 -2.39 13.37 18.11
CA TRP A 520 -2.51 14.58 17.29
C TRP A 520 -2.71 15.85 18.14
N ARG A 521 -3.65 15.84 19.10
CA ARG A 521 -3.95 16.99 19.97
C ARG A 521 -2.76 17.43 20.81
N HIS A 522 -1.83 16.54 21.10
CA HIS A 522 -0.61 16.85 21.85
C HIS A 522 0.55 17.26 20.94
N GLY A 523 0.35 17.36 19.61
CA GLY A 523 1.34 17.83 18.64
C GLY A 523 2.04 16.72 17.85
N GLY A 524 1.53 15.49 17.89
CA GLY A 524 2.07 14.36 17.12
C GLY A 524 1.62 14.34 15.66
N THR A 525 2.10 15.28 14.84
CA THR A 525 1.97 15.23 13.37
C THR A 525 3.21 14.59 12.74
N PHE A 526 3.11 14.19 11.47
CA PHE A 526 4.18 13.55 10.68
C PHE A 526 4.83 12.34 11.38
N GLN A 527 4.03 11.48 12.01
CA GLN A 527 4.54 10.35 12.81
C GLN A 527 5.22 9.23 11.97
N GLU A 528 5.14 9.28 10.64
CA GLU A 528 5.93 8.43 9.73
C GLU A 528 7.40 8.92 9.61
N TRP A 529 7.66 10.20 9.90
CA TRP A 529 8.98 10.82 9.74
C TRP A 529 9.79 10.68 11.02
N SER A 530 11.00 10.13 10.91
CA SER A 530 11.84 9.82 12.07
C SER A 530 12.17 11.02 12.96
N GLU A 531 12.26 12.22 12.38
CA GLU A 531 12.50 13.47 13.10
C GLU A 531 11.28 13.97 13.91
N HIS A 532 10.09 13.43 13.65
CA HIS A 532 8.83 13.82 14.30
C HIS A 532 8.20 12.67 15.11
N PHE A 533 8.58 11.43 14.82
CA PHE A 533 8.06 10.27 15.51
C PHE A 533 8.46 10.28 17.00
N ASP A 534 7.47 10.04 17.86
CA ASP A 534 7.66 10.03 19.31
C ASP A 534 6.76 8.95 19.93
N LEU A 535 7.38 7.85 20.35
CA LEU A 535 6.67 6.70 20.93
C LEU A 535 5.99 7.04 22.25
N ASP A 536 6.54 7.95 23.05
CA ASP A 536 6.01 8.27 24.38
C ASP A 536 4.62 8.91 24.25
N ARG A 537 4.36 9.62 23.14
CA ARG A 537 3.02 10.15 22.82
C ARG A 537 2.00 9.06 22.60
N TRP A 538 2.37 7.99 21.91
CA TRP A 538 1.47 6.85 21.66
C TRP A 538 1.19 6.08 22.94
N GLN A 539 2.22 5.86 23.78
CA GLN A 539 2.06 5.14 25.05
C GLN A 539 1.22 5.93 26.05
N SER A 540 1.51 7.23 26.21
CA SER A 540 0.71 8.11 27.09
C SER A 540 -0.72 8.29 26.59
N ALA A 541 -0.93 8.39 25.27
CA ALA A 541 -2.26 8.42 24.68
C ALA A 541 -3.04 7.13 24.95
N ALA A 542 -2.39 5.97 24.79
CA ALA A 542 -3.02 4.68 25.07
C ALA A 542 -3.43 4.58 26.56
N GLU A 543 -2.56 4.97 27.48
CA GLU A 543 -2.87 5.02 28.92
C GLU A 543 -4.04 5.98 29.22
N ALA A 544 -4.00 7.20 28.67
CA ALA A 544 -5.03 8.21 28.88
C ALA A 544 -6.41 7.79 28.33
N CYS A 545 -6.42 7.03 27.23
CA CYS A 545 -7.64 6.51 26.60
C CYS A 545 -8.08 5.15 27.14
N GLY A 546 -7.32 4.54 28.08
CA GLY A 546 -7.62 3.21 28.61
C GLY A 546 -7.47 2.08 27.57
N VAL A 547 -6.63 2.29 26.56
CA VAL A 547 -6.32 1.31 25.51
C VAL A 547 -5.09 0.50 25.91
N ASP A 548 -5.26 -0.80 26.05
CA ASP A 548 -4.16 -1.73 26.33
C ASP A 548 -3.43 -2.11 25.04
N ILE A 549 -2.23 -1.56 24.83
CA ILE A 549 -1.38 -1.83 23.66
C ILE A 549 -1.09 -3.33 23.52
N ASP A 550 -0.85 -4.04 24.62
CA ASP A 550 -0.48 -5.45 24.59
C ASP A 550 -1.63 -6.31 24.05
N ALA A 551 -2.87 -5.96 24.42
CA ALA A 551 -4.09 -6.63 23.97
C ALA A 551 -4.34 -6.49 22.45
N TYR A 552 -3.96 -5.36 21.85
CA TYR A 552 -4.12 -5.12 20.40
C TYR A 552 -2.93 -5.64 19.59
N VAL A 553 -1.70 -5.36 20.03
CA VAL A 553 -0.50 -5.53 19.21
C VAL A 553 0.17 -6.88 19.44
N HIS A 554 0.42 -7.25 20.70
CA HIS A 554 1.25 -8.41 21.03
C HIS A 554 0.45 -9.71 21.20
N ARG A 555 -0.85 -9.62 21.45
CA ARG A 555 -1.72 -10.78 21.60
C ARG A 555 -1.99 -11.48 20.25
N HIS A 556 -1.84 -12.81 20.24
CA HIS A 556 -2.38 -13.65 19.16
C HIS A 556 -3.90 -13.65 19.20
N ARG A 557 -4.54 -13.60 18.03
CA ARG A 557 -6.00 -13.72 17.90
C ARG A 557 -6.37 -15.16 17.55
N THR A 558 -7.56 -15.57 17.94
CA THR A 558 -8.13 -16.87 17.59
C THR A 558 -9.05 -16.77 16.36
N PHE A 559 -9.42 -17.91 15.78
CA PHE A 559 -10.29 -17.96 14.60
C PHE A 559 -11.67 -17.35 14.86
N ASP A 560 -12.26 -17.67 16.02
CA ASP A 560 -13.63 -17.31 16.40
C ASP A 560 -13.77 -15.87 16.88
N GLU A 561 -12.66 -15.14 17.04
CA GLU A 561 -12.70 -13.72 17.38
C GLU A 561 -13.25 -12.89 16.21
N VAL A 562 -14.09 -11.92 16.56
CA VAL A 562 -14.53 -10.88 15.63
C VAL A 562 -13.39 -9.88 15.46
N LEU A 563 -12.93 -9.75 14.21
CA LEU A 563 -11.90 -8.80 13.83
C LEU A 563 -12.55 -7.45 13.51
N PRO A 564 -11.87 -6.32 13.74
CA PRO A 564 -12.40 -4.98 13.42
C PRO A 564 -12.84 -4.82 11.96
N TRP A 565 -12.27 -5.61 11.05
CA TRP A 565 -12.54 -5.61 9.62
C TRP A 565 -13.42 -6.77 9.13
N ASP A 566 -14.04 -7.57 10.02
CA ASP A 566 -14.85 -8.74 9.60
C ASP A 566 -16.15 -8.33 8.87
N HIS A 567 -16.60 -7.08 9.01
CA HIS A 567 -17.73 -6.50 8.26
C HIS A 567 -17.31 -5.98 6.87
N LEU A 568 -16.06 -6.20 6.47
CA LEU A 568 -15.49 -5.81 5.19
C LEU A 568 -14.97 -7.08 4.48
N SER A 569 -14.94 -7.05 3.16
CA SER A 569 -14.41 -8.16 2.37
C SER A 569 -13.38 -7.67 1.37
N ALA A 570 -12.18 -8.23 1.49
CA ALA A 570 -11.14 -8.15 0.47
C ALA A 570 -11.29 -9.20 -0.63
N GLY A 571 -12.41 -9.92 -0.65
CA GLY A 571 -12.65 -11.00 -1.62
C GLY A 571 -12.01 -12.34 -1.25
N LEU A 572 -11.45 -12.45 -0.04
CA LEU A 572 -10.79 -13.65 0.44
C LEU A 572 -11.61 -14.28 1.56
N HIS A 573 -11.81 -15.60 1.50
CA HIS A 573 -12.52 -16.30 2.55
C HIS A 573 -11.68 -16.39 3.84
N LYS A 574 -12.32 -16.15 5.00
CA LYS A 574 -11.66 -16.16 6.31
C LYS A 574 -11.08 -17.53 6.66
N ASP A 575 -11.73 -18.60 6.25
CA ASP A 575 -11.28 -19.99 6.41
C ASP A 575 -10.07 -20.32 5.53
N PHE A 576 -10.01 -19.82 4.29
CA PHE A 576 -8.80 -19.91 3.45
C PHE A 576 -7.61 -19.25 4.16
N LEU A 577 -7.76 -18.00 4.61
CA LEU A 577 -6.69 -17.28 5.30
C LEU A 577 -6.27 -18.01 6.58
N TRP A 578 -7.21 -18.59 7.31
CA TRP A 578 -6.94 -19.35 8.53
C TRP A 578 -6.23 -20.67 8.27
N GLN A 579 -6.59 -21.38 7.20
CA GLN A 579 -5.88 -22.58 6.80
C GLN A 579 -4.44 -22.24 6.39
N ASP A 580 -4.24 -21.17 5.61
CA ASP A 580 -2.91 -20.74 5.21
C ASP A 580 -2.05 -20.24 6.39
N TRP A 581 -2.69 -19.69 7.44
CA TRP A 581 -2.05 -19.42 8.73
C TRP A 581 -1.53 -20.70 9.41
N ARG A 582 -2.35 -21.76 9.44
CA ARG A 582 -1.97 -23.05 10.03
C ARG A 582 -0.85 -23.72 9.25
N ASP A 583 -0.94 -23.69 7.91
CA ASP A 583 0.11 -24.20 7.03
C ASP A 583 1.45 -23.49 7.28
N ALA A 584 1.43 -22.19 7.63
CA ALA A 584 2.63 -21.47 8.04
C ALA A 584 3.27 -22.00 9.32
N LEU A 585 2.45 -22.39 10.30
CA LEU A 585 2.92 -23.00 11.56
C LEU A 585 3.52 -24.39 11.33
N ASP A 586 2.99 -25.11 10.34
CA ASP A 586 3.47 -26.43 9.93
C ASP A 586 4.60 -26.36 8.88
N GLU A 587 5.10 -25.15 8.57
CA GLU A 587 6.18 -24.88 7.60
C GLU A 587 5.88 -25.36 6.17
N VAL A 588 4.59 -25.46 5.84
CA VAL A 588 4.09 -25.84 4.52
C VAL A 588 4.01 -24.60 3.63
N GLY A 589 4.65 -24.64 2.47
CA GLY A 589 4.52 -23.62 1.43
C GLY A 589 3.29 -23.86 0.56
N LEU A 590 2.70 -22.79 0.06
CA LEU A 590 1.60 -22.80 -0.91
C LEU A 590 2.13 -22.34 -2.26
N GLU A 591 2.05 -23.21 -3.27
CA GLU A 591 2.56 -22.92 -4.62
C GLU A 591 1.73 -21.84 -5.33
N ASP A 592 2.29 -21.19 -6.36
CA ASP A 592 1.58 -20.16 -7.12
C ASP A 592 0.38 -20.74 -7.89
N CYS A 593 -0.82 -20.24 -7.60
CA CYS A 593 -2.07 -20.64 -8.24
C CYS A 593 -2.16 -20.26 -9.72
N ARG A 594 -1.16 -19.56 -10.28
CA ARG A 594 -1.01 -19.35 -11.71
C ARG A 594 -0.71 -20.65 -12.47
N TRP A 595 0.00 -21.57 -11.84
CA TRP A 595 0.53 -22.79 -12.48
C TRP A 595 -0.04 -24.08 -11.87
N THR A 596 -0.79 -23.94 -10.78
CA THR A 596 -1.33 -25.03 -9.99
C THR A 596 -2.86 -24.91 -9.92
N PRO A 597 -3.58 -25.99 -9.57
CA PRO A 597 -5.03 -25.93 -9.40
C PRO A 597 -5.46 -24.85 -8.41
N CYS A 598 -6.63 -24.26 -8.65
CA CYS A 598 -7.20 -23.22 -7.80
C CYS A 598 -7.37 -23.71 -6.34
N TYR A 599 -6.95 -22.88 -5.37
CA TYR A 599 -7.13 -23.14 -3.94
C TYR A 599 -8.48 -22.64 -3.37
N ASP A 600 -9.36 -22.13 -4.24
CA ASP A 600 -10.66 -21.59 -3.89
C ASP A 600 -10.61 -20.52 -2.78
N CYS A 601 -9.65 -19.59 -2.89
CA CYS A 601 -9.47 -18.52 -1.89
C CYS A 601 -10.60 -17.47 -1.88
N GLY A 602 -11.56 -17.53 -2.81
CA GLY A 602 -12.66 -16.58 -3.00
C GLY A 602 -12.39 -15.46 -4.01
N ALA A 603 -11.12 -15.14 -4.30
CA ALA A 603 -10.78 -13.91 -5.02
C ALA A 603 -11.17 -13.89 -6.52
N CYS A 604 -11.23 -15.04 -7.19
CA CYS A 604 -11.60 -15.12 -8.61
C CYS A 604 -13.09 -15.44 -8.81
N THR A 605 -13.58 -16.42 -8.05
CA THR A 605 -14.95 -16.93 -8.11
C THR A 605 -15.98 -15.91 -7.62
N GLY A 606 -15.65 -15.12 -6.59
CA GLY A 606 -16.54 -14.11 -6.02
C GLY A 606 -16.81 -12.89 -6.91
N TYR A 607 -15.87 -12.53 -7.79
CA TYR A 607 -15.99 -11.34 -8.66
C TYR A 607 -16.25 -11.68 -10.13
N GLY A 608 -16.31 -12.97 -10.49
CA GLY A 608 -16.45 -13.38 -11.89
C GLY A 608 -15.25 -12.99 -12.76
N VAL A 609 -14.07 -12.86 -12.15
CA VAL A 609 -12.82 -12.46 -12.82
C VAL A 609 -11.81 -13.59 -12.66
N GLU A 610 -11.39 -14.19 -13.77
CA GLU A 610 -10.31 -15.16 -13.79
C GLU A 610 -8.94 -14.45 -13.80
N HIS A 611 -7.90 -15.15 -13.34
CA HIS A 611 -6.53 -14.67 -13.53
C HIS A 611 -6.24 -14.52 -15.03
N VAL A 612 -6.00 -13.29 -15.48
CA VAL A 612 -5.46 -13.07 -16.83
C VAL A 612 -3.95 -13.23 -16.73
N VAL A 613 -3.47 -14.44 -17.04
CA VAL A 613 -2.05 -14.84 -17.03
C VAL A 613 -1.72 -15.40 -18.42
N ALA A 614 -0.81 -14.79 -19.16
CA ALA A 614 -0.68 -15.08 -20.60
C ALA A 614 0.21 -16.28 -20.96
N SER A 615 0.62 -17.09 -19.98
CA SER A 615 1.31 -18.35 -20.25
C SER A 615 0.70 -19.46 -19.42
N ALA A 616 0.55 -20.64 -20.03
CA ALA A 616 0.25 -21.91 -19.36
C ALA A 616 1.53 -22.70 -19.03
N VAL A 617 2.70 -22.14 -19.33
CA VAL A 617 4.01 -22.75 -19.14
C VAL A 617 4.82 -21.91 -18.14
N PRO A 618 5.31 -22.49 -17.03
CA PRO A 618 6.22 -21.81 -16.11
C PRO A 618 7.50 -21.38 -16.86
N PRO A 619 8.05 -20.18 -16.61
CA PRO A 619 9.35 -19.81 -17.20
C PRO A 619 10.40 -20.82 -16.75
N ALA A 620 11.23 -21.28 -17.69
CA ALA A 620 12.33 -22.20 -17.40
C ALA A 620 13.28 -21.54 -16.38
N GLY A 621 13.25 -22.02 -15.13
CA GLY A 621 14.10 -21.52 -14.04
C GLY A 621 13.55 -20.37 -13.21
N GLY A 622 12.24 -20.10 -13.21
CA GLY A 622 11.60 -19.13 -12.29
C GLY A 622 11.17 -19.76 -10.96
N SER A 623 11.37 -19.05 -9.85
CA SER A 623 11.12 -19.44 -8.44
C SER A 623 9.64 -19.65 -8.04
N GLN A 624 8.80 -20.13 -8.95
CA GLN A 624 7.52 -20.77 -8.63
C GLN A 624 7.26 -22.07 -9.42
N GLY A 625 8.25 -22.59 -10.15
CA GLY A 625 8.35 -24.02 -10.44
C GLY A 625 9.30 -24.59 -9.39
N THR A 626 8.82 -25.50 -8.55
CA THR A 626 9.37 -25.89 -7.24
C THR A 626 10.76 -26.55 -7.21
N GLY A 627 11.60 -26.36 -8.23
CA GLY A 627 12.95 -26.94 -8.26
C GLY A 627 12.93 -28.45 -8.05
N VAL A 628 11.80 -29.12 -8.33
CA VAL A 628 11.71 -30.56 -8.24
C VAL A 628 12.55 -31.12 -9.38
N ASP A 629 13.60 -31.83 -9.01
CA ASP A 629 14.35 -32.68 -9.91
C ASP A 629 13.39 -33.70 -10.56
N LEU A 630 12.99 -33.43 -11.80
CA LEU A 630 12.10 -34.27 -12.59
C LEU A 630 12.70 -35.67 -12.88
N SER A 631 13.98 -35.90 -12.57
CA SER A 631 14.58 -37.23 -12.65
C SER A 631 14.14 -38.15 -11.50
N ARG A 632 13.58 -37.58 -10.41
CA ARG A 632 12.87 -38.30 -9.34
C ARG A 632 11.38 -38.37 -9.64
N GLY A 633 11.04 -38.93 -10.80
CA GLY A 633 9.66 -39.13 -11.22
C GLY A 633 8.88 -40.01 -10.22
N ALA A 634 7.68 -39.54 -9.86
CA ALA A 634 6.55 -40.35 -9.40
C ALA A 634 6.66 -41.10 -8.04
N GLU A 635 7.38 -40.59 -7.05
CA GLU A 635 7.15 -41.00 -5.64
C GLU A 635 6.63 -39.84 -4.80
N ILE A 636 5.30 -39.74 -4.73
CA ILE A 636 4.59 -38.94 -3.74
C ILE A 636 4.13 -39.92 -2.64
N PRO A 637 4.76 -39.99 -1.45
CA PRO A 637 4.20 -40.76 -0.35
C PRO A 637 3.11 -39.92 0.34
N VAL A 638 2.07 -39.52 -0.41
CA VAL A 638 0.87 -38.96 0.19
C VAL A 638 0.00 -40.14 0.60
N ARG A 639 0.12 -40.51 1.88
CA ARG A 639 -0.96 -41.26 2.52
C ARG A 639 -2.03 -40.23 2.90
N LEU A 640 -3.10 -40.17 2.14
CA LEU A 640 -4.29 -39.41 2.51
C LEU A 640 -4.76 -39.92 3.87
N LEU A 641 -4.67 -39.08 4.91
CA LEU A 641 -5.26 -39.38 6.20
C LEU A 641 -6.76 -39.10 6.10
N GLU A 642 -7.58 -40.11 6.35
CA GLU A 642 -9.02 -39.94 6.41
C GLU A 642 -9.39 -38.96 7.54
N ARG A 643 -10.17 -37.95 7.18
CA ARG A 643 -10.71 -36.93 8.08
C ARG A 643 -11.48 -37.62 9.22
N PRO A 644 -11.25 -37.30 10.50
CA PRO A 644 -12.06 -37.88 11.58
C PRO A 644 -13.51 -37.44 11.40
N LEU A 645 -14.42 -38.40 11.30
CA LEU A 645 -15.86 -38.13 11.33
C LEU A 645 -16.21 -37.54 12.71
N VAL A 646 -16.58 -36.28 12.71
CA VAL A 646 -17.17 -35.61 13.88
C VAL A 646 -18.57 -36.21 14.09
N GLY A 647 -18.72 -37.00 15.16
CA GLY A 647 -20.02 -37.42 15.67
C GLY A 647 -20.37 -38.90 15.47
N ALA A 648 -19.98 -39.74 16.42
CA ALA A 648 -20.77 -40.92 16.80
C ALA A 648 -20.62 -41.13 18.31
N ALA A 649 -21.74 -40.99 19.01
CA ALA A 649 -21.84 -41.18 20.45
C ALA A 649 -21.53 -42.63 20.87
N ARG A 650 -20.66 -42.79 21.87
CA ARG A 650 -21.00 -43.34 23.20
C ARG A 650 -19.80 -43.29 24.13
#